data_AF-G0ULT6-F1
#
_entry.id   AF-G0ULT6-F1
#
_cell.length_a   1.000
_cell.length_b   1.000
_cell.length_c   1.000
_cell.angle_alpha   90.00
_cell.angle_beta   90.00
_cell.angle_gamma   90.00
#
_symmetry.space_group_name_H-M   'P 1'
#
loop_
_entity.id
_entity.type
_entity.pdbx_description
1 polymer ?
#
loop_
_entity_poly.entity_id
_entity_poly.type
_entity_poly.pdbx_seq_one_letter_code
_entity_poly.pdbx_strand_id
1 'polypeptide(L)'
;MDSMNTSSYDHEVPIKYIRTVDPKLLPPRVGHNWLDPAFRKKQDKPQQLEAEFRGKRAPLLRGVYDRTPPEGLGLTARQLIQALSERRNGSAPDGRPVFTTLSDKVLRFYAFFSEKTPEGCCEEYWHRCVEINFYPEDDTILIQEPCIPNSGLRGGVFLKRQKVRADPRQREQFPNDEFLTINHFNVGCCVRINCHDFFLYDCDAFTRDFLTEMGVEVGEPTGYPETSFMSQWKKQQERMQSANFGIASHECCRDDALRAARFVLDSGKVLRFYGVLDERGKAEGGMVRRLELVYYVEDGSIALLERSTTNESVPSLFLSRCWLPKAGTIEKTLEFTFAHRMNGMREPFLGPQGRYSAQDLGIGVTINVLGRNVFLYDCDDFTRSYYMETFGMSLPEAVDCLSEYGLPPKQCDVMFRSNATPASATAAPGQTVLQKQAEVNKKETLRYLLRLTSPCTSAERMRRFTLTYYTDTKESMIFESPIKNSGYTGGCFRGRSRLPNPSAGPDAFYTYEDFIVGSVIVVNAHKFEIMSMDEHTANFLACKGEAPLNEEQLQLLVDAFRLFLRTRFHSYRDAFLGFDRDKDSVISVTEFVDHVVSLQIAIRRMDAEALFNSIVQCPETGYLTLQTFVDWMNQEEAHNNGVAETETKECININERALLRKALRQLCARLEARCLNSLQMFRLASTMPRAYTGRRADCYSLSNPQRDAYVTPVQLRRCIEEVLGGNPSPQELDSLLGFFFPLLPANEYRCERDVTLDHALDLKEFQKKYHDMCTLDQLP
;
A
#
# COMPACT_ATOMS: atom_id res chain seq x y z
N MET A 1 -66.83 11.37 24.35
CA MET A 1 -65.97 12.24 25.19
C MET A 1 -64.53 11.90 24.84
N ASP A 2 -63.99 12.27 23.69
CA ASP A 2 -63.99 13.54 22.95
C ASP A 2 -62.90 14.50 23.45
N SER A 3 -61.86 14.65 22.63
CA SER A 3 -60.94 15.79 22.64
C SER A 3 -60.58 16.16 21.20
N MET A 4 -61.43 16.97 20.57
CA MET A 4 -61.08 17.78 19.39
C MET A 4 -59.98 18.80 19.78
N ASN A 5 -59.25 19.54 18.93
CA ASN A 5 -59.34 19.86 17.49
C ASN A 5 -57.90 20.31 17.02
N THR A 6 -57.52 20.77 15.82
CA THR A 6 -58.23 21.29 14.62
C THR A 6 -57.32 21.19 13.38
N SER A 7 -57.92 21.01 12.18
CA SER A 7 -57.39 21.44 10.85
C SER A 7 -56.12 20.76 10.30
N SER A 8 -55.83 20.76 8.99
CA SER A 8 -56.50 21.42 7.83
C SER A 8 -56.64 20.48 6.61
N TYR A 9 -57.23 20.97 5.51
CA TYR A 9 -57.82 20.16 4.42
C TYR A 9 -56.84 19.67 3.32
N ASP A 10 -57.15 18.48 2.78
CA ASP A 10 -56.66 17.99 1.48
C ASP A 10 -57.13 18.83 0.30
N HIS A 11 -56.28 18.98 -0.72
CA HIS A 11 -56.67 19.05 -2.14
C HIS A 11 -55.46 18.80 -3.05
N GLU A 12 -55.16 17.54 -3.35
CA GLU A 12 -54.12 17.19 -4.33
C GLU A 12 -54.56 17.51 -5.77
N VAL A 13 -53.71 18.24 -6.51
CA VAL A 13 -53.96 18.59 -7.92
C VAL A 13 -53.15 17.65 -8.84
N PRO A 14 -53.78 16.98 -9.84
CA PRO A 14 -53.09 16.00 -10.67
C PRO A 14 -51.88 16.53 -11.45
N ILE A 15 -50.81 15.74 -11.47
CA ILE A 15 -49.44 16.04 -11.96
C ILE A 15 -49.34 16.43 -13.47
N LYS A 16 -50.45 16.44 -14.21
CA LYS A 16 -50.49 16.62 -15.68
C LYS A 16 -50.24 18.05 -16.20
N TYR A 17 -49.92 19.02 -15.34
CA TYR A 17 -49.80 20.44 -15.71
C TYR A 17 -48.41 21.08 -15.51
N ILE A 18 -47.39 20.32 -15.12
CA ILE A 18 -46.03 20.87 -14.95
C ILE A 18 -45.20 20.69 -16.22
N ARG A 19 -44.89 21.83 -16.88
CA ARG A 19 -44.00 22.05 -18.04
C ARG A 19 -44.58 21.75 -19.44
N THR A 20 -45.18 22.78 -20.03
CA THR A 20 -45.16 23.03 -21.49
C THR A 20 -44.41 24.34 -21.77
N VAL A 21 -43.59 24.37 -22.82
CA VAL A 21 -42.86 25.58 -23.27
C VAL A 21 -43.24 25.82 -24.74
N ASP A 22 -43.56 27.07 -25.08
CA ASP A 22 -44.27 27.43 -26.31
C ASP A 22 -43.31 27.63 -27.51
N PRO A 23 -43.44 26.88 -28.62
CA PRO A 23 -42.42 26.80 -29.69
C PRO A 23 -42.39 27.99 -30.67
N LYS A 24 -42.97 29.15 -30.34
CA LYS A 24 -43.17 30.28 -31.29
C LYS A 24 -42.20 31.47 -31.16
N LEU A 25 -41.22 31.44 -30.25
CA LEU A 25 -40.60 32.66 -29.73
C LEU A 25 -39.10 32.90 -30.04
N LEU A 26 -38.46 32.16 -30.97
CA LEU A 26 -37.06 32.39 -31.36
C LEU A 26 -36.82 32.26 -32.88
N PRO A 27 -35.89 33.06 -33.47
CA PRO A 27 -35.52 32.98 -34.88
C PRO A 27 -34.61 31.78 -35.20
N PRO A 28 -34.63 31.26 -36.44
CA PRO A 28 -33.92 30.04 -36.80
C PRO A 28 -32.40 30.22 -36.88
N ARG A 29 -31.64 29.36 -36.21
CA ARG A 29 -30.21 29.14 -36.48
C ARG A 29 -30.02 28.07 -37.54
N VAL A 30 -28.99 28.23 -38.38
CA VAL A 30 -28.63 27.27 -39.43
C VAL A 30 -28.38 25.88 -38.81
N GLY A 31 -29.06 24.86 -39.34
CA GLY A 31 -28.95 23.47 -38.89
C GLY A 31 -30.29 22.75 -38.66
N HIS A 32 -31.38 23.48 -38.39
CA HIS A 32 -32.68 22.87 -38.02
C HIS A 32 -33.44 22.14 -39.14
N ASN A 33 -32.98 22.17 -40.39
CA ASN A 33 -33.69 21.56 -41.53
C ASN A 33 -33.53 20.02 -41.62
N TRP A 34 -32.71 19.39 -40.77
CA TRP A 34 -32.45 17.94 -40.83
C TRP A 34 -33.66 17.05 -40.49
N LEU A 35 -34.77 17.65 -40.03
CA LEU A 35 -36.03 17.00 -39.68
C LEU A 35 -37.15 17.22 -40.70
N ASP A 36 -36.92 17.97 -41.79
CA ASP A 36 -37.93 18.20 -42.84
C ASP A 36 -38.31 16.89 -43.57
N PRO A 37 -39.58 16.45 -43.53
CA PRO A 37 -40.04 15.28 -44.27
C PRO A 37 -39.90 15.40 -45.78
N ALA A 38 -40.01 16.62 -46.35
CA ALA A 38 -39.89 16.83 -47.80
C ALA A 38 -38.44 16.68 -48.26
N PHE A 39 -37.48 17.20 -47.50
CA PHE A 39 -36.05 16.98 -47.73
C PHE A 39 -35.67 15.49 -47.62
N ARG A 40 -36.10 14.81 -46.54
CA ARG A 40 -35.80 13.37 -46.32
C ARG A 40 -36.38 12.46 -47.42
N LYS A 41 -37.60 12.73 -47.89
CA LYS A 41 -38.27 11.95 -48.95
C LYS A 41 -37.63 12.08 -50.35
N LYS A 42 -36.68 13.02 -50.53
CA LYS A 42 -35.94 13.22 -51.79
C LYS A 42 -34.53 12.59 -51.77
N GLN A 43 -34.21 11.80 -50.75
CA GLN A 43 -32.85 11.31 -50.45
C GLN A 43 -32.79 9.80 -50.11
N ASP A 44 -33.93 9.09 -50.07
CA ASP A 44 -34.06 7.63 -49.84
C ASP A 44 -33.17 7.04 -48.73
N LYS A 45 -33.24 7.62 -47.53
CA LYS A 45 -32.59 7.10 -46.31
C LYS A 45 -33.63 6.63 -45.28
N PRO A 46 -33.70 5.33 -44.93
CA PRO A 46 -34.66 4.81 -43.95
C PRO A 46 -34.31 5.24 -42.52
N GLN A 47 -35.33 5.60 -41.74
CA GLN A 47 -35.19 6.13 -40.37
C GLN A 47 -35.29 5.00 -39.34
N GLN A 48 -34.23 4.20 -39.19
CA GLN A 48 -34.31 2.95 -38.42
C GLN A 48 -33.92 3.06 -36.94
N LEU A 49 -33.06 4.02 -36.54
CA LEU A 49 -32.50 4.09 -35.16
C LEU A 49 -33.27 4.99 -34.16
N GLU A 50 -34.00 6.01 -34.62
CA GLU A 50 -34.71 6.93 -33.69
C GLU A 50 -36.05 6.37 -33.18
N ALA A 51 -36.66 5.43 -33.92
CA ALA A 51 -37.98 4.89 -33.60
C ALA A 51 -37.95 3.85 -32.47
N GLU A 52 -36.85 3.09 -32.36
CA GLU A 52 -36.70 1.98 -31.42
C GLU A 52 -36.65 2.47 -29.96
N PHE A 53 -36.08 3.66 -29.72
CA PHE A 53 -36.01 4.30 -28.40
C PHE A 53 -37.34 4.90 -27.88
N ARG A 54 -38.45 4.86 -28.64
CA ARG A 54 -39.73 5.49 -28.22
C ARG A 54 -40.97 4.59 -28.21
N GLY A 55 -40.80 3.27 -28.33
CA GLY A 55 -41.73 2.30 -27.72
C GLY A 55 -43.19 2.30 -28.19
N LYS A 56 -43.51 2.79 -29.40
CA LYS A 56 -44.86 2.70 -29.99
C LYS A 56 -44.82 2.01 -31.35
N ARG A 57 -45.55 0.90 -31.49
CA ARG A 57 -45.76 0.19 -32.76
C ARG A 57 -47.14 0.52 -33.34
N ALA A 58 -47.20 0.57 -34.67
CA ALA A 58 -48.42 0.57 -35.49
C ALA A 58 -48.40 -0.70 -36.38
N PRO A 59 -49.55 -1.14 -36.97
CA PRO A 59 -49.82 -2.58 -37.09
C PRO A 59 -49.67 -3.19 -38.50
N LEU A 60 -49.79 -4.55 -38.53
CA LEU A 60 -49.92 -5.45 -39.68
C LEU A 60 -48.60 -5.75 -40.45
N LEU A 61 -48.44 -6.87 -41.16
CA LEU A 61 -49.42 -7.87 -41.64
C LEU A 61 -49.07 -9.34 -41.24
N ARG A 62 -49.93 -10.31 -41.63
CA ARG A 62 -49.99 -11.70 -41.13
C ARG A 62 -49.22 -12.72 -41.99
N GLY A 63 -48.55 -13.69 -41.34
CA GLY A 63 -48.13 -14.98 -41.92
C GLY A 63 -46.64 -15.35 -41.75
N VAL A 64 -46.21 -16.62 -41.72
CA VAL A 64 -46.93 -17.92 -41.74
C VAL A 64 -46.04 -19.02 -41.09
N TYR A 65 -46.66 -20.12 -40.64
CA TYR A 65 -46.13 -21.47 -40.36
C TYR A 65 -45.61 -21.84 -38.95
N ASP A 66 -46.34 -22.79 -38.36
CA ASP A 66 -45.89 -23.75 -37.36
C ASP A 66 -44.75 -24.63 -37.89
N ARG A 67 -43.88 -25.12 -36.99
CA ARG A 67 -42.99 -26.27 -37.25
C ARG A 67 -42.76 -27.11 -36.01
N THR A 68 -42.75 -28.42 -36.20
CA THR A 68 -42.18 -29.40 -35.25
C THR A 68 -40.66 -29.21 -35.10
N PRO A 69 -40.06 -29.61 -33.96
CA PRO A 69 -38.63 -29.42 -33.72
C PRO A 69 -37.76 -30.24 -34.70
N PRO A 70 -36.61 -29.73 -35.17
CA PRO A 70 -35.76 -30.42 -36.12
C PRO A 70 -35.26 -31.81 -35.69
N GLU A 71 -34.91 -32.63 -36.67
CA GLU A 71 -34.20 -33.89 -36.47
C GLU A 71 -32.70 -33.60 -36.28
N GLY A 72 -32.19 -33.90 -35.09
CA GLY A 72 -30.81 -33.62 -34.68
C GLY A 72 -30.67 -33.14 -33.23
N LEU A 73 -31.71 -32.54 -32.62
CA LEU A 73 -31.68 -32.13 -31.21
C LEU A 73 -31.89 -33.31 -30.25
N GLY A 74 -31.28 -33.21 -29.06
CA GLY A 74 -31.44 -34.17 -27.95
C GLY A 74 -32.88 -34.29 -27.42
N LEU A 75 -33.12 -35.34 -26.62
CA LEU A 75 -34.46 -35.62 -26.07
C LEU A 75 -34.90 -34.54 -25.08
N THR A 76 -33.99 -34.06 -24.25
CA THR A 76 -34.18 -32.92 -23.32
C THR A 76 -34.52 -31.64 -24.07
N ALA A 77 -33.77 -31.29 -25.11
CA ALA A 77 -34.00 -30.13 -25.95
C ALA A 77 -35.38 -30.18 -26.65
N ARG A 78 -35.82 -31.37 -27.06
CA ARG A 78 -37.17 -31.60 -27.63
C ARG A 78 -38.27 -31.45 -26.56
N GLN A 79 -38.11 -32.06 -25.39
CA GLN A 79 -39.02 -31.91 -24.23
C GLN A 79 -39.14 -30.43 -23.81
N LEU A 80 -38.02 -29.69 -23.79
CA LEU A 80 -37.97 -28.27 -23.45
C LEU A 80 -38.69 -27.39 -24.48
N ILE A 81 -38.47 -27.62 -25.78
CA ILE A 81 -39.18 -26.88 -26.84
C ILE A 81 -40.69 -27.15 -26.75
N GLN A 82 -41.09 -28.38 -26.42
CA GLN A 82 -42.49 -28.74 -26.20
C GLN A 82 -43.08 -28.03 -24.96
N ALA A 83 -42.43 -28.12 -23.79
CA ALA A 83 -42.91 -27.49 -22.55
C ALA A 83 -43.04 -25.96 -22.66
N LEU A 84 -42.08 -25.29 -23.32
CA LEU A 84 -42.15 -23.86 -23.61
C LEU A 84 -43.26 -23.49 -24.59
N SER A 85 -43.68 -24.42 -25.47
CA SER A 85 -44.84 -24.23 -26.35
C SER A 85 -46.17 -24.40 -25.61
N GLU A 86 -46.26 -25.39 -24.72
CA GLU A 86 -47.50 -25.72 -23.99
C GLU A 86 -47.86 -24.67 -22.94
N ARG A 87 -46.88 -24.07 -22.26
CA ARG A 87 -47.09 -22.95 -21.32
C ARG A 87 -47.58 -21.64 -21.98
N ARG A 88 -47.51 -21.50 -23.31
CA ARG A 88 -47.73 -20.21 -24.01
C ARG A 88 -49.20 -19.85 -24.30
N ASN A 89 -50.17 -20.64 -23.80
CA ASN A 89 -51.61 -20.37 -23.99
C ASN A 89 -52.19 -19.20 -23.16
N GLY A 90 -51.38 -18.51 -22.36
CA GLY A 90 -51.76 -17.28 -21.63
C GLY A 90 -51.10 -16.03 -22.20
N SER A 91 -51.83 -15.26 -23.04
CA SER A 91 -51.44 -13.95 -23.62
C SER A 91 -50.08 -13.90 -24.36
N ALA A 92 -50.13 -13.83 -25.70
CA ALA A 92 -48.93 -13.89 -26.54
C ALA A 92 -48.19 -12.54 -26.72
N PRO A 93 -46.86 -12.50 -26.52
CA PRO A 93 -45.99 -11.50 -27.10
C PRO A 93 -45.28 -12.03 -28.36
N ASP A 94 -45.39 -11.32 -29.49
CA ASP A 94 -44.68 -11.63 -30.74
C ASP A 94 -43.95 -10.39 -31.32
N GLY A 95 -42.78 -10.52 -31.95
CA GLY A 95 -41.97 -11.74 -32.02
C GLY A 95 -40.69 -11.55 -32.85
N ARG A 96 -39.54 -11.74 -32.21
CA ARG A 96 -38.34 -12.42 -32.73
C ARG A 96 -37.42 -12.67 -31.51
N PRO A 97 -36.84 -13.86 -31.35
CA PRO A 97 -36.12 -14.20 -30.14
C PRO A 97 -34.71 -13.61 -30.16
N VAL A 98 -34.21 -13.19 -28.99
CA VAL A 98 -32.85 -12.66 -28.84
C VAL A 98 -31.81 -13.80 -28.77
N PHE A 99 -32.21 -14.98 -28.28
CA PHE A 99 -31.42 -16.22 -28.36
C PHE A 99 -32.35 -17.43 -28.63
N THR A 100 -32.04 -18.26 -29.64
CA THR A 100 -32.73 -19.55 -29.88
C THR A 100 -31.75 -20.60 -30.43
N THR A 101 -30.63 -20.72 -29.75
CA THR A 101 -29.81 -21.93 -29.71
C THR A 101 -29.62 -22.30 -28.24
N LEU A 102 -29.51 -23.58 -27.93
CA LEU A 102 -29.18 -24.05 -26.58
C LEU A 102 -27.66 -24.08 -26.33
N SER A 103 -26.86 -23.85 -27.38
CA SER A 103 -25.38 -23.79 -27.38
C SER A 103 -24.78 -22.92 -26.29
N ASP A 104 -25.42 -21.77 -26.03
CA ASP A 104 -24.88 -20.72 -25.17
C ASP A 104 -25.38 -20.85 -23.72
N LYS A 105 -26.28 -21.81 -23.46
CA LYS A 105 -26.82 -22.10 -22.13
C LYS A 105 -26.02 -23.23 -21.47
N VAL A 106 -25.62 -23.03 -20.22
CA VAL A 106 -24.96 -24.05 -19.39
C VAL A 106 -25.68 -24.11 -18.06
N LEU A 107 -25.99 -25.30 -17.57
CA LEU A 107 -26.63 -25.51 -16.29
C LEU A 107 -25.62 -25.94 -15.23
N ARG A 108 -25.24 -25.00 -14.37
CA ARG A 108 -24.37 -25.23 -13.22
C ARG A 108 -25.14 -25.62 -11.96
N PHE A 109 -24.69 -26.70 -11.34
CA PHE A 109 -25.09 -27.19 -10.02
C PHE A 109 -23.87 -27.28 -9.10
N TYR A 110 -24.07 -27.06 -7.81
CA TYR A 110 -23.06 -27.23 -6.78
C TYR A 110 -23.31 -28.53 -6.02
N ALA A 111 -22.28 -29.36 -5.95
CA ALA A 111 -22.37 -30.69 -5.37
C ALA A 111 -21.21 -30.99 -4.43
N PHE A 112 -21.38 -31.99 -3.56
CA PHE A 112 -20.24 -32.63 -2.90
C PHE A 112 -20.34 -34.16 -3.01
N PHE A 113 -19.21 -34.84 -2.95
CA PHE A 113 -19.14 -36.28 -2.72
C PHE A 113 -18.30 -36.56 -1.48
N SER A 114 -18.56 -37.69 -0.81
CA SER A 114 -17.69 -38.21 0.23
C SER A 114 -16.70 -39.22 -0.36
N GLU A 115 -15.49 -39.18 0.15
CA GLU A 115 -14.41 -40.11 -0.17
C GLU A 115 -13.76 -40.55 1.17
N LYS A 116 -13.11 -41.71 1.22
CA LYS A 116 -12.49 -42.17 2.48
C LYS A 116 -11.16 -41.45 2.70
N THR A 117 -10.93 -40.92 3.89
CA THR A 117 -9.69 -40.20 4.21
C THR A 117 -8.51 -41.18 4.36
N PRO A 118 -7.26 -40.78 3.98
CA PRO A 118 -6.06 -41.56 4.28
C PRO A 118 -5.84 -41.81 5.78
N GLU A 119 -5.13 -42.89 6.10
CA GLU A 119 -4.80 -43.28 7.48
C GLU A 119 -3.95 -42.21 8.17
N GLY A 120 -4.40 -41.75 9.34
CA GLY A 120 -3.72 -40.74 10.16
C GLY A 120 -4.41 -39.37 10.26
N CYS A 121 -5.51 -39.14 9.52
CA CYS A 121 -6.33 -37.94 9.67
C CYS A 121 -7.40 -38.07 10.78
N CYS A 122 -7.93 -36.95 11.26
CA CYS A 122 -8.93 -36.90 12.35
C CYS A 122 -10.39 -37.14 11.89
N GLU A 123 -10.66 -37.05 10.58
CA GLU A 123 -11.99 -37.22 9.98
C GLU A 123 -11.97 -38.49 9.11
N GLU A 124 -12.88 -39.45 9.33
CA GLU A 124 -12.90 -40.74 8.60
C GLU A 124 -13.20 -40.59 7.09
N TYR A 125 -13.96 -39.55 6.74
CA TYR A 125 -14.33 -39.19 5.37
C TYR A 125 -14.18 -37.68 5.18
N TRP A 126 -13.47 -37.26 4.15
CA TRP A 126 -13.50 -35.88 3.64
C TRP A 126 -14.67 -35.68 2.67
N HIS A 127 -15.27 -34.48 2.72
CA HIS A 127 -16.28 -34.04 1.76
C HIS A 127 -15.63 -33.10 0.75
N ARG A 128 -15.68 -33.47 -0.54
CA ARG A 128 -15.06 -32.72 -1.64
C ARG A 128 -16.14 -32.04 -2.48
N CYS A 129 -16.10 -30.71 -2.52
CA CYS A 129 -17.06 -29.88 -3.26
C CYS A 129 -16.65 -29.79 -4.74
N VAL A 130 -17.62 -29.86 -5.64
CA VAL A 130 -17.43 -29.78 -7.10
C VAL A 130 -18.55 -28.98 -7.77
N GLU A 131 -18.22 -28.34 -8.89
CA GLU A 131 -19.19 -27.74 -9.81
C GLU A 131 -19.53 -28.76 -10.92
N ILE A 132 -20.82 -29.03 -11.11
CA ILE A 132 -21.34 -29.90 -12.17
C ILE A 132 -22.01 -29.02 -13.22
N ASN A 133 -21.44 -29.00 -14.41
CA ASN A 133 -21.90 -28.22 -15.57
C ASN A 133 -22.55 -29.17 -16.59
N PHE A 134 -23.88 -29.07 -16.75
CA PHE A 134 -24.68 -29.80 -17.73
C PHE A 134 -24.98 -28.92 -18.95
N TYR A 135 -24.82 -29.46 -20.16
CA TYR A 135 -25.03 -28.75 -21.42
C TYR A 135 -26.35 -29.20 -22.09
N PRO A 136 -27.42 -28.38 -22.05
CA PRO A 136 -28.73 -28.71 -22.64
C PRO A 136 -28.75 -28.70 -24.18
N GLU A 137 -27.67 -28.28 -24.82
CA GLU A 137 -27.46 -28.45 -26.28
C GLU A 137 -27.35 -29.93 -26.67
N ASP A 138 -26.56 -30.70 -25.90
CA ASP A 138 -26.05 -31.99 -26.33
C ASP A 138 -26.08 -33.07 -25.24
N ASP A 139 -26.73 -32.86 -24.10
CA ASP A 139 -26.80 -33.80 -22.95
C ASP A 139 -25.42 -34.22 -22.40
N THR A 140 -24.40 -33.35 -22.48
CA THR A 140 -23.08 -33.63 -21.92
C THR A 140 -22.89 -33.03 -20.52
N ILE A 141 -22.06 -33.69 -19.71
CA ILE A 141 -21.72 -33.30 -18.33
C ILE A 141 -20.21 -33.08 -18.21
N LEU A 142 -19.83 -31.98 -17.56
CA LEU A 142 -18.48 -31.59 -17.15
C LEU A 142 -18.47 -31.43 -15.63
N ILE A 143 -17.54 -32.08 -14.93
CA ILE A 143 -17.40 -31.93 -13.46
C ILE A 143 -16.02 -31.32 -13.17
N GLN A 144 -16.00 -30.27 -12.35
CA GLN A 144 -14.80 -29.50 -12.01
C GLN A 144 -14.69 -29.32 -10.50
N GLU A 145 -13.52 -29.63 -9.94
CA GLU A 145 -13.16 -29.37 -8.55
C GLU A 145 -12.44 -28.01 -8.47
N PRO A 146 -12.88 -27.05 -7.63
CA PRO A 146 -12.22 -25.77 -7.47
C PRO A 146 -10.82 -25.96 -6.84
N CYS A 147 -9.82 -25.24 -7.35
CA CYS A 147 -8.46 -25.34 -6.84
C CYS A 147 -8.31 -24.54 -5.53
N ILE A 148 -8.37 -25.24 -4.40
CA ILE A 148 -8.23 -24.65 -3.06
C ILE A 148 -6.74 -24.59 -2.68
N PRO A 149 -6.15 -23.40 -2.48
CA PRO A 149 -4.74 -23.28 -2.12
C PRO A 149 -4.46 -23.91 -0.75
N ASN A 150 -3.32 -24.59 -0.64
CA ASN A 150 -2.87 -25.36 0.53
C ASN A 150 -3.73 -26.59 0.92
N SER A 151 -4.68 -27.02 0.07
CA SER A 151 -5.45 -28.27 0.28
C SER A 151 -4.66 -29.56 0.04
N GLY A 152 -3.46 -29.47 -0.58
CA GLY A 152 -2.69 -30.62 -1.05
C GLY A 152 -3.21 -31.27 -2.34
N LEU A 153 -4.47 -31.00 -2.71
CA LEU A 153 -5.09 -31.43 -3.96
C LEU A 153 -4.72 -30.47 -5.11
N ARG A 154 -4.70 -30.98 -6.34
CA ARG A 154 -4.44 -30.16 -7.54
C ARG A 154 -5.69 -29.46 -8.10
N GLY A 155 -6.89 -29.93 -7.74
CA GLY A 155 -8.16 -29.50 -8.32
C GLY A 155 -8.24 -29.71 -9.85
N GLY A 156 -9.20 -29.04 -10.49
CA GLY A 156 -9.36 -29.02 -11.94
C GLY A 156 -10.47 -29.93 -12.46
N VAL A 157 -10.35 -30.43 -13.69
CA VAL A 157 -11.41 -31.22 -14.35
C VAL A 157 -11.43 -32.64 -13.78
N PHE A 158 -12.46 -32.94 -12.99
CA PHE A 158 -12.74 -34.29 -12.45
C PHE A 158 -13.36 -35.20 -13.53
N LEU A 159 -14.27 -34.66 -14.35
CA LEU A 159 -14.88 -35.36 -15.48
C LEU A 159 -14.92 -34.44 -16.70
N LYS A 160 -14.30 -34.85 -17.81
CA LYS A 160 -14.32 -34.10 -19.08
C LYS A 160 -15.73 -34.10 -19.69
N ARG A 161 -16.12 -33.02 -20.39
CA ARG A 161 -17.41 -32.87 -21.10
C ARG A 161 -17.70 -34.09 -21.97
N GLN A 162 -18.65 -34.94 -21.56
CA GLN A 162 -19.09 -36.13 -22.29
C GLN A 162 -20.51 -36.55 -21.91
N LYS A 163 -21.15 -37.41 -22.70
CA LYS A 163 -22.42 -38.06 -22.31
C LYS A 163 -22.15 -39.13 -21.26
N VAL A 164 -22.85 -39.06 -20.13
CA VAL A 164 -22.77 -40.06 -19.04
C VAL A 164 -23.98 -40.98 -19.13
N ARG A 165 -23.75 -42.30 -19.06
CA ARG A 165 -24.85 -43.29 -18.96
C ARG A 165 -25.45 -43.26 -17.57
N ALA A 166 -26.78 -43.30 -17.48
CA ALA A 166 -27.49 -43.42 -16.21
C ALA A 166 -27.19 -44.78 -15.54
N ASP A 167 -26.96 -44.79 -14.23
CA ASP A 167 -26.79 -46.01 -13.43
C ASP A 167 -28.07 -46.86 -13.45
N PRO A 168 -28.04 -48.20 -13.33
CA PRO A 168 -29.25 -49.02 -13.38
C PRO A 168 -30.34 -48.57 -12.41
N ARG A 169 -29.97 -48.08 -11.22
CA ARG A 169 -30.88 -47.53 -10.20
C ARG A 169 -31.61 -46.25 -10.66
N GLN A 170 -30.98 -45.45 -11.51
CA GLN A 170 -31.58 -44.24 -12.09
C GLN A 170 -32.49 -44.61 -13.28
N ARG A 171 -32.14 -45.66 -14.02
CA ARG A 171 -32.99 -46.23 -15.09
C ARG A 171 -34.26 -46.89 -14.56
N GLU A 172 -34.26 -47.38 -13.31
CA GLU A 172 -35.49 -47.82 -12.62
C GLU A 172 -36.48 -46.65 -12.41
N GLN A 173 -35.98 -45.42 -12.24
CA GLN A 173 -36.78 -44.21 -12.09
C GLN A 173 -37.19 -43.61 -13.45
N PHE A 174 -36.30 -43.64 -14.44
CA PHE A 174 -36.52 -43.12 -15.80
C PHE A 174 -36.17 -44.18 -16.88
N PRO A 175 -37.03 -45.18 -17.14
CA PRO A 175 -36.70 -46.35 -17.96
C PRO A 175 -36.49 -46.07 -19.46
N ASN A 176 -36.81 -44.86 -19.93
CA ASN A 176 -36.61 -44.44 -21.32
C ASN A 176 -35.25 -43.77 -21.57
N ASP A 177 -34.52 -43.38 -20.52
CA ASP A 177 -33.32 -42.56 -20.61
C ASP A 177 -32.04 -43.42 -20.42
N GLU A 178 -31.33 -43.72 -21.52
CA GLU A 178 -30.04 -44.45 -21.44
C GLU A 178 -28.93 -43.60 -20.80
N PHE A 179 -29.02 -42.28 -20.95
CA PHE A 179 -28.05 -41.27 -20.52
C PHE A 179 -28.67 -40.33 -19.48
N LEU A 180 -27.84 -39.71 -18.66
CA LEU A 180 -28.30 -38.74 -17.67
C LEU A 180 -28.87 -37.49 -18.36
N THR A 181 -30.20 -37.40 -18.36
CA THR A 181 -30.97 -36.23 -18.78
C THR A 181 -31.13 -35.23 -17.63
N ILE A 182 -31.54 -34.01 -17.95
CA ILE A 182 -31.82 -32.93 -16.97
C ILE A 182 -32.78 -33.36 -15.84
N ASN A 183 -33.71 -34.29 -16.12
CA ASN A 183 -34.68 -34.82 -15.16
C ASN A 183 -34.05 -35.55 -13.96
N HIS A 184 -32.76 -35.91 -14.08
CA HIS A 184 -31.98 -36.55 -13.02
C HIS A 184 -31.34 -35.54 -12.04
N PHE A 185 -31.40 -34.22 -12.31
CA PHE A 185 -30.72 -33.18 -11.54
C PHE A 185 -31.72 -32.25 -10.84
N ASN A 186 -31.82 -32.36 -9.51
CA ASN A 186 -32.51 -31.37 -8.67
C ASN A 186 -31.76 -31.15 -7.35
N VAL A 187 -31.86 -29.94 -6.78
CA VAL A 187 -31.28 -29.58 -5.49
C VAL A 187 -31.92 -30.41 -4.37
N GLY A 188 -31.09 -30.96 -3.49
CA GLY A 188 -31.49 -31.91 -2.44
C GLY A 188 -31.43 -33.39 -2.85
N CYS A 189 -31.13 -33.71 -4.13
CA CYS A 189 -31.04 -35.08 -4.61
C CYS A 189 -29.59 -35.57 -4.79
N CYS A 190 -29.39 -36.89 -4.65
CA CYS A 190 -28.14 -37.56 -5.01
C CYS A 190 -28.15 -37.98 -6.48
N VAL A 191 -27.10 -37.64 -7.23
CA VAL A 191 -26.87 -38.11 -8.60
C VAL A 191 -25.65 -39.01 -8.63
N ARG A 192 -25.83 -40.24 -9.10
CA ARG A 192 -24.74 -41.21 -9.27
C ARG A 192 -24.08 -41.03 -10.63
N ILE A 193 -22.76 -40.86 -10.64
CA ILE A 193 -21.94 -40.71 -11.84
C ILE A 193 -20.68 -41.55 -11.67
N ASN A 194 -20.45 -42.50 -12.58
CA ASN A 194 -19.27 -43.39 -12.58
C ASN A 194 -18.97 -44.02 -11.19
N CYS A 195 -19.99 -44.59 -10.56
CA CYS A 195 -19.96 -45.19 -9.22
C CYS A 195 -19.75 -44.23 -8.03
N HIS A 196 -19.59 -42.92 -8.25
CA HIS A 196 -19.58 -41.91 -7.18
C HIS A 196 -20.98 -41.29 -7.00
N ASP A 197 -21.38 -41.09 -5.75
CA ASP A 197 -22.63 -40.40 -5.40
C ASP A 197 -22.35 -38.92 -5.10
N PHE A 198 -22.90 -38.03 -5.92
CA PHE A 198 -22.80 -36.58 -5.76
C PHE A 198 -24.10 -36.05 -5.17
N PHE A 199 -24.07 -35.45 -3.98
CA PHE A 199 -25.21 -34.76 -3.40
C PHE A 199 -25.27 -33.32 -3.94
N LEU A 200 -26.36 -32.97 -4.64
CA LEU A 200 -26.59 -31.62 -5.17
C LEU A 200 -27.12 -30.73 -4.04
N TYR A 201 -26.31 -29.81 -3.53
CA TYR A 201 -26.68 -28.99 -2.38
C TYR A 201 -27.20 -27.60 -2.75
N ASP A 202 -26.81 -27.06 -3.90
CA ASP A 202 -27.32 -25.78 -4.42
C ASP A 202 -27.19 -25.72 -5.95
N CYS A 203 -27.73 -24.68 -6.58
CA CYS A 203 -27.65 -24.44 -8.01
C CYS A 203 -27.49 -22.94 -8.33
N ASP A 204 -26.97 -22.64 -9.52
CA ASP A 204 -26.81 -21.25 -9.97
C ASP A 204 -28.17 -20.53 -10.10
N ALA A 205 -28.20 -19.20 -9.95
CA ALA A 205 -29.45 -18.44 -10.06
C ALA A 205 -30.13 -18.65 -11.43
N PHE A 206 -29.32 -18.67 -12.50
CA PHE A 206 -29.78 -18.98 -13.85
C PHE A 206 -30.39 -20.38 -13.99
N THR A 207 -29.89 -21.39 -13.27
CA THR A 207 -30.44 -22.75 -13.36
C THR A 207 -31.70 -22.93 -12.54
N ARG A 208 -31.79 -22.25 -11.39
CA ARG A 208 -33.02 -22.14 -10.60
C ARG A 208 -34.16 -21.54 -11.43
N ASP A 209 -33.91 -20.44 -12.13
CA ASP A 209 -34.88 -19.80 -13.03
C ASP A 209 -35.25 -20.73 -14.20
N PHE A 210 -34.25 -21.31 -14.90
CA PHE A 210 -34.45 -22.17 -16.07
C PHE A 210 -35.24 -23.46 -15.77
N LEU A 211 -34.98 -24.10 -14.62
CA LEU A 211 -35.75 -25.27 -14.17
C LEU A 211 -37.19 -24.87 -13.80
N THR A 212 -37.37 -23.70 -13.19
CA THR A 212 -38.70 -23.15 -12.89
C THR A 212 -39.48 -22.79 -14.16
N GLU A 213 -38.81 -22.29 -15.21
CA GLU A 213 -39.39 -22.10 -16.56
C GLU A 213 -39.83 -23.42 -17.22
N MET A 214 -39.08 -24.51 -16.99
CA MET A 214 -39.47 -25.87 -17.41
C MET A 214 -40.60 -26.47 -16.55
N GLY A 215 -40.86 -25.93 -15.36
CA GLY A 215 -41.87 -26.46 -14.43
C GLY A 215 -41.35 -27.50 -13.45
N VAL A 216 -40.03 -27.59 -13.24
CA VAL A 216 -39.42 -28.36 -12.16
C VAL A 216 -39.34 -27.47 -10.92
N GLU A 217 -39.91 -27.93 -9.80
CA GLU A 217 -39.76 -27.25 -8.51
C GLU A 217 -38.36 -27.53 -7.93
N VAL A 218 -37.55 -26.47 -7.83
CA VAL A 218 -36.14 -26.57 -7.41
C VAL A 218 -36.04 -26.43 -5.89
N GLY A 219 -35.39 -27.39 -5.24
CA GLY A 219 -35.18 -27.39 -3.80
C GLY A 219 -34.44 -26.16 -3.27
N GLU A 220 -34.75 -25.75 -2.04
CA GLU A 220 -34.01 -24.69 -1.33
C GLU A 220 -32.53 -25.08 -1.12
N PRO A 221 -31.60 -24.11 -1.10
CA PRO A 221 -30.18 -24.38 -0.87
C PRO A 221 -29.95 -25.14 0.45
N THR A 222 -29.36 -26.32 0.35
CA THR A 222 -29.07 -27.18 1.50
C THR A 222 -27.65 -26.93 2.00
N GLY A 223 -27.48 -26.85 3.33
CA GLY A 223 -26.14 -26.74 3.94
C GLY A 223 -25.31 -27.99 3.71
N TYR A 224 -24.15 -27.86 3.05
CA TYR A 224 -23.16 -28.93 2.98
C TYR A 224 -22.36 -29.03 4.30
N PRO A 225 -21.82 -30.21 4.65
CA PRO A 225 -20.98 -30.36 5.84
C PRO A 225 -19.63 -29.63 5.67
N GLU A 226 -19.40 -28.54 6.41
CA GLU A 226 -18.07 -27.92 6.53
C GLU A 226 -17.11 -28.88 7.25
N THR A 227 -16.06 -29.34 6.56
CA THR A 227 -14.93 -30.02 7.21
C THR A 227 -14.14 -29.05 8.09
N SER A 228 -13.38 -29.58 9.07
CA SER A 228 -12.53 -28.76 9.94
C SER A 228 -11.53 -27.92 9.13
N PHE A 229 -11.01 -28.47 8.03
CA PHE A 229 -10.16 -27.75 7.07
C PHE A 229 -10.90 -26.58 6.40
N MET A 230 -12.10 -26.82 5.83
CA MET A 230 -12.86 -25.79 5.13
C MET A 230 -13.23 -24.62 6.06
N SER A 231 -13.67 -24.92 7.29
CA SER A 231 -14.03 -23.88 8.26
C SER A 231 -12.81 -23.05 8.72
N GLN A 232 -11.63 -23.66 8.84
CA GLN A 232 -10.38 -22.95 9.13
C GLN A 232 -9.90 -22.09 7.94
N TRP A 233 -9.94 -22.65 6.73
CA TRP A 233 -9.53 -21.97 5.50
C TRP A 233 -10.41 -20.75 5.19
N LYS A 234 -11.73 -20.89 5.38
CA LYS A 234 -12.72 -19.80 5.26
C LYS A 234 -12.43 -18.65 6.24
N LYS A 235 -12.22 -18.97 7.52
CA LYS A 235 -11.78 -18.00 8.55
C LYS A 235 -10.43 -17.34 8.22
N GLN A 236 -9.54 -18.05 7.54
CA GLN A 236 -8.28 -17.48 7.05
C GLN A 236 -8.49 -16.54 5.86
N GLN A 237 -9.37 -16.88 4.90
CA GLN A 237 -9.73 -15.98 3.80
C GLN A 237 -10.42 -14.71 4.33
N GLU A 238 -11.39 -14.82 5.24
CA GLU A 238 -12.08 -13.68 5.85
C GLU A 238 -11.07 -12.71 6.49
N ARG A 239 -10.08 -13.22 7.22
CA ARG A 239 -8.95 -12.45 7.81
C ARG A 239 -7.99 -11.82 6.79
N MET A 240 -7.98 -12.28 5.54
CA MET A 240 -7.13 -11.73 4.47
C MET A 240 -7.89 -10.80 3.51
N GLN A 241 -9.21 -10.99 3.37
CA GLN A 241 -10.10 -10.12 2.58
C GLN A 241 -10.52 -8.88 3.36
N SER A 242 -10.70 -9.00 4.68
CA SER A 242 -10.61 -7.84 5.56
C SER A 242 -9.16 -7.34 5.53
N ALA A 243 -8.93 -6.15 4.97
CA ALA A 243 -7.59 -5.58 4.78
C ALA A 243 -6.89 -5.12 6.09
N ASN A 244 -7.30 -5.68 7.22
CA ASN A 244 -6.83 -5.36 8.56
C ASN A 244 -5.53 -6.13 8.85
N PHE A 245 -4.43 -5.72 8.20
CA PHE A 245 -3.07 -6.08 8.62
C PHE A 245 -2.71 -5.33 9.93
N GLY A 246 -3.39 -5.70 11.00
CA GLY A 246 -3.27 -5.13 12.34
C GLY A 246 -3.75 -6.12 13.40
N ILE A 247 -3.21 -5.99 14.61
CA ILE A 247 -3.60 -6.83 15.74
C ILE A 247 -5.08 -6.59 16.06
N ALA A 248 -5.85 -7.66 16.27
CA ALA A 248 -7.26 -7.57 16.59
C ALA A 248 -7.49 -7.01 18.02
N SER A 249 -7.55 -5.68 18.12
CA SER A 249 -7.94 -4.96 19.33
C SER A 249 -9.18 -4.11 19.04
N HIS A 250 -10.35 -4.71 19.29
CA HIS A 250 -11.68 -4.18 19.01
C HIS A 250 -12.06 -3.95 17.54
N GLU A 251 -13.36 -4.01 17.32
CA GLU A 251 -14.05 -3.33 16.21
C GLU A 251 -13.64 -1.85 16.22
N CYS A 252 -13.51 -1.21 15.05
CA CYS A 252 -13.44 0.26 14.99
C CYS A 252 -14.80 0.83 15.40
N CYS A 253 -15.00 0.94 16.72
CA CYS A 253 -16.29 1.24 17.31
C CYS A 253 -16.73 2.66 16.90
N ARG A 254 -18.04 2.88 16.97
CA ARG A 254 -18.65 4.22 17.01
C ARG A 254 -17.90 5.16 17.97
N ASP A 255 -17.39 4.63 19.09
CA ASP A 255 -16.63 5.38 20.08
C ASP A 255 -15.28 5.91 19.57
N ASP A 256 -14.58 5.21 18.67
CA ASP A 256 -13.32 5.68 18.10
C ASP A 256 -13.54 6.71 16.99
N ALA A 257 -14.63 6.59 16.23
CA ALA A 257 -15.09 7.67 15.35
C ALA A 257 -15.48 8.93 16.15
N LEU A 258 -16.14 8.77 17.30
CA LEU A 258 -16.45 9.87 18.22
C LEU A 258 -15.18 10.45 18.89
N ARG A 259 -14.18 9.61 19.19
CA ARG A 259 -12.87 10.05 19.70
C ARG A 259 -12.13 10.90 18.65
N ALA A 260 -12.08 10.44 17.40
CA ALA A 260 -11.47 11.18 16.30
C ALA A 260 -12.19 12.51 16.04
N ALA A 261 -13.53 12.53 16.09
CA ALA A 261 -14.31 13.75 15.93
C ALA A 261 -14.04 14.78 17.06
N ARG A 262 -13.96 14.33 18.32
CA ARG A 262 -13.56 15.19 19.46
C ARG A 262 -12.14 15.72 19.30
N PHE A 263 -11.20 14.88 18.91
CA PHE A 263 -9.82 15.33 18.65
C PHE A 263 -9.79 16.45 17.60
N VAL A 264 -10.51 16.31 16.48
CA VAL A 264 -10.55 17.36 15.43
C VAL A 264 -11.20 18.67 15.90
N LEU A 265 -12.15 18.64 16.85
CA LEU A 265 -12.89 19.83 17.33
C LEU A 265 -12.28 20.49 18.57
N ASP A 266 -11.58 19.73 19.40
CA ASP A 266 -11.11 20.13 20.73
C ASP A 266 -9.58 20.05 20.91
N SER A 267 -8.81 19.62 19.90
CA SER A 267 -7.35 19.63 20.01
C SER A 267 -6.80 21.04 20.20
N GLY A 268 -5.77 21.16 21.04
CA GLY A 268 -5.25 22.43 21.53
C GLY A 268 -6.03 23.06 22.69
N LYS A 269 -7.27 22.62 22.99
CA LYS A 269 -7.99 23.06 24.20
C LYS A 269 -7.48 22.29 25.41
N VAL A 270 -6.80 23.01 26.31
CA VAL A 270 -6.10 22.44 27.46
C VAL A 270 -6.42 23.26 28.71
N LEU A 271 -6.83 22.59 29.79
CA LEU A 271 -7.23 23.23 31.04
C LEU A 271 -6.11 23.08 32.07
N ARG A 272 -5.58 24.20 32.54
CA ARG A 272 -4.48 24.26 33.52
C ARG A 272 -4.96 24.69 34.90
N PHE A 273 -4.61 23.89 35.90
CA PHE A 273 -4.84 24.17 37.32
C PHE A 273 -3.52 24.12 38.08
N TYR A 274 -3.35 25.02 39.04
CA TYR A 274 -2.21 25.03 39.94
C TYR A 274 -2.59 24.36 41.26
N GLY A 275 -1.75 23.42 41.69
CA GLY A 275 -1.98 22.63 42.88
C GLY A 275 -0.76 22.50 43.79
N VAL A 276 -1.04 22.12 45.04
CA VAL A 276 -0.03 21.82 46.07
C VAL A 276 -0.19 20.37 46.51
N LEU A 277 0.94 19.67 46.63
CA LEU A 277 1.04 18.34 47.22
C LEU A 277 1.94 18.42 48.46
N ASP A 278 1.37 18.17 49.63
CA ASP A 278 2.12 18.11 50.90
C ASP A 278 2.45 16.65 51.25
N GLU A 279 3.72 16.27 51.14
CA GLU A 279 4.21 14.94 51.56
C GLU A 279 4.77 14.93 53.00
N ARG A 280 4.84 16.08 53.70
CA ARG A 280 5.52 16.25 55.02
C ARG A 280 5.01 15.30 56.11
N GLY A 281 3.73 14.94 56.07
CA GLY A 281 3.09 14.03 57.04
C GLY A 281 3.04 12.55 56.64
N LYS A 282 3.63 12.16 55.50
CA LYS A 282 3.51 10.79 54.94
C LYS A 282 4.83 10.05 54.74
N ALA A 283 5.97 10.74 54.70
CA ALA A 283 7.29 10.12 54.53
C ALA A 283 8.36 10.91 55.28
N GLU A 284 9.36 10.21 55.81
CA GLU A 284 10.56 10.86 56.38
C GLU A 284 11.31 11.59 55.25
N GLY A 285 11.45 12.91 55.38
CA GLY A 285 11.98 13.79 54.32
C GLY A 285 10.94 14.28 53.30
N GLY A 286 9.64 14.09 53.54
CA GLY A 286 8.58 14.61 52.67
C GLY A 286 8.61 16.13 52.52
N MET A 287 8.63 16.63 51.27
CA MET A 287 8.61 18.06 50.94
C MET A 287 7.26 18.49 50.36
N VAL A 288 6.98 19.80 50.38
CA VAL A 288 5.80 20.37 49.70
C VAL A 288 6.16 20.67 48.25
N ARG A 289 5.40 20.11 47.30
CA ARG A 289 5.61 20.26 45.86
C ARG A 289 4.56 21.18 45.24
N ARG A 290 4.99 21.99 44.27
CA ARG A 290 4.08 22.74 43.38
C ARG A 290 3.81 21.91 42.14
N LEU A 291 2.54 21.61 41.88
CA LEU A 291 2.12 20.85 40.71
C LEU A 291 1.29 21.72 39.77
N GLU A 292 1.47 21.56 38.47
CA GLU A 292 0.61 22.07 37.42
C GLU A 292 -0.14 20.89 36.81
N LEU A 293 -1.47 20.86 36.99
CA LEU A 293 -2.36 19.89 36.38
C LEU A 293 -2.78 20.37 35.01
N VAL A 294 -2.64 19.50 34.02
CA VAL A 294 -2.93 19.77 32.61
C VAL A 294 -3.95 18.75 32.13
N TYR A 295 -5.21 19.17 32.00
CA TYR A 295 -6.33 18.36 31.50
C TYR A 295 -6.53 18.63 30.01
N TYR A 296 -6.53 17.58 29.19
CA TYR A 296 -6.70 17.65 27.74
C TYR A 296 -8.18 17.44 27.37
N VAL A 297 -8.81 18.42 26.75
CA VAL A 297 -10.25 18.34 26.41
C VAL A 297 -10.51 17.29 25.31
N GLU A 298 -9.57 17.16 24.37
CA GLU A 298 -9.61 16.24 23.22
C GLU A 298 -9.85 14.75 23.59
N ASP A 299 -9.37 14.27 24.74
CA ASP A 299 -9.53 12.88 25.18
C ASP A 299 -9.91 12.69 26.67
N GLY A 300 -9.94 13.76 27.46
CA GLY A 300 -10.20 13.73 28.91
C GLY A 300 -9.04 13.15 29.74
N SER A 301 -7.81 13.14 29.22
CA SER A 301 -6.62 12.74 29.95
C SER A 301 -6.02 13.87 30.80
N ILE A 302 -5.26 13.51 31.83
CA ILE A 302 -4.57 14.42 32.75
C ILE A 302 -3.07 14.11 32.75
N ALA A 303 -2.25 15.15 32.68
CA ALA A 303 -0.84 15.13 33.05
C ALA A 303 -0.60 16.02 34.28
N LEU A 304 0.46 15.73 35.04
CA LEU A 304 0.94 16.60 36.12
C LEU A 304 2.41 16.93 35.88
N LEU A 305 2.75 18.21 35.95
CA LEU A 305 4.12 18.70 35.93
C LEU A 305 4.48 19.24 37.31
N GLU A 306 5.70 18.97 37.77
CA GLU A 306 6.25 19.54 39.00
C GLU A 306 6.98 20.84 38.64
N ARG A 307 6.43 21.98 39.08
CA ARG A 307 7.12 23.27 39.00
C ARG A 307 8.12 23.34 40.15
N SER A 308 9.40 23.32 39.80
CA SER A 308 10.48 23.60 40.74
C SER A 308 10.32 24.99 41.38
N THR A 309 10.89 25.18 42.57
CA THR A 309 10.91 26.46 43.28
C THR A 309 11.99 27.43 42.77
N THR A 310 12.88 26.99 41.85
CA THR A 310 13.92 27.83 41.23
C THR A 310 13.63 28.12 39.75
N ASN A 311 13.62 29.41 39.41
CA ASN A 311 13.20 29.95 38.10
C ASN A 311 14.02 29.44 36.89
N GLU A 312 15.20 28.85 37.10
CA GLU A 312 16.09 28.36 36.03
C GLU A 312 15.78 26.92 35.57
N SER A 313 14.89 26.20 36.27
CA SER A 313 14.66 24.78 36.05
C SER A 313 13.36 24.48 35.30
N VAL A 314 13.49 23.73 34.20
CA VAL A 314 12.38 23.26 33.36
C VAL A 314 11.41 22.41 34.19
N PRO A 315 10.08 22.62 34.11
CA PRO A 315 9.11 21.82 34.86
C PRO A 315 9.23 20.33 34.49
N SER A 316 9.40 19.48 35.49
CA SER A 316 9.56 18.04 35.32
C SER A 316 8.21 17.32 35.26
N LEU A 317 8.16 16.13 34.67
CA LEU A 317 6.92 15.36 34.55
C LEU A 317 6.67 14.53 35.81
N PHE A 318 5.68 14.92 36.62
CA PHE A 318 5.28 14.22 37.85
C PHE A 318 4.33 13.04 37.55
N LEU A 319 3.43 13.20 36.58
CA LEU A 319 2.59 12.14 36.04
C LEU A 319 2.46 12.29 34.53
N SER A 320 2.82 11.23 33.79
CA SER A 320 2.60 11.13 32.35
C SER A 320 1.11 11.12 32.00
N ARG A 321 0.74 11.85 30.94
CA ARG A 321 -0.62 11.97 30.39
C ARG A 321 -1.36 10.62 30.38
N CYS A 322 -2.41 10.48 31.19
CA CYS A 322 -3.25 9.28 31.28
C CYS A 322 -4.67 9.62 31.77
N TRP A 323 -5.62 8.67 31.69
CA TRP A 323 -6.92 8.83 32.34
C TRP A 323 -6.80 8.58 33.85
N LEU A 324 -6.89 9.66 34.65
CA LEU A 324 -6.74 9.57 36.11
C LEU A 324 -7.98 8.92 36.76
N PRO A 325 -7.84 7.80 37.51
CA PRO A 325 -8.96 7.14 38.17
C PRO A 325 -9.32 7.86 39.48
N LYS A 326 -10.63 8.03 39.74
CA LYS A 326 -11.14 8.59 41.02
C LYS A 326 -10.85 7.68 42.21
N ALA A 327 -10.95 6.36 42.01
CA ALA A 327 -10.76 5.34 43.02
C ALA A 327 -9.35 4.71 42.94
N GLY A 328 -8.32 5.46 43.33
CA GLY A 328 -6.93 5.00 43.34
C GLY A 328 -6.35 4.71 44.73
N THR A 329 -5.97 3.46 44.97
CA THR A 329 -5.05 3.03 46.05
C THR A 329 -3.84 2.35 45.41
N ILE A 330 -2.64 2.61 45.92
CA ILE A 330 -1.35 2.22 45.31
C ILE A 330 -1.28 0.71 44.99
N GLU A 331 -1.83 -0.13 45.86
CA GLU A 331 -1.78 -1.60 45.76
C GLU A 331 -2.48 -2.13 44.50
N LYS A 332 -3.71 -1.68 44.22
CA LYS A 332 -4.47 -2.09 43.02
C LYS A 332 -3.78 -1.66 41.72
N THR A 333 -3.00 -0.58 41.75
CA THR A 333 -2.26 -0.10 40.58
C THR A 333 -1.18 -1.10 40.12
N LEU A 334 -0.64 -1.91 41.04
CA LEU A 334 0.30 -3.00 40.73
C LEU A 334 -0.42 -4.19 40.07
N GLU A 335 -1.59 -4.58 40.57
CA GLU A 335 -2.41 -5.64 39.97
C GLU A 335 -2.80 -5.31 38.52
N PHE A 336 -3.30 -4.09 38.29
CA PHE A 336 -3.65 -3.62 36.95
C PHE A 336 -2.44 -3.48 36.02
N THR A 337 -1.23 -3.20 36.50
CA THR A 337 -0.03 -3.14 35.63
C THR A 337 0.59 -4.51 35.36
N PHE A 338 0.37 -5.51 36.21
CA PHE A 338 0.93 -6.85 36.02
C PHE A 338 0.09 -7.72 35.06
N ALA A 339 -1.23 -7.81 35.29
CA ALA A 339 -2.12 -8.64 34.46
C ALA A 339 -2.21 -8.14 33.00
N HIS A 340 -2.21 -6.81 32.81
CA HIS A 340 -2.40 -6.19 31.49
C HIS A 340 -1.20 -6.36 30.55
N ARG A 341 0.03 -6.51 31.08
CA ARG A 341 1.24 -6.78 30.26
C ARG A 341 1.19 -8.14 29.56
N MET A 342 0.55 -9.14 30.18
CA MET A 342 0.50 -10.51 29.65
C MET A 342 -0.56 -10.67 28.54
N ASN A 343 -1.63 -9.88 28.59
CA ASN A 343 -2.80 -10.03 27.73
C ASN A 343 -2.86 -9.02 26.57
N GLY A 344 -1.84 -8.18 26.38
CA GLY A 344 -1.75 -7.16 25.31
C GLY A 344 -2.68 -5.95 25.47
N MET A 345 -3.72 -6.05 26.29
CA MET A 345 -4.69 -4.99 26.60
C MET A 345 -4.03 -3.89 27.45
N ARG A 346 -3.49 -2.84 26.83
CA ARG A 346 -2.58 -1.88 27.48
C ARG A 346 -3.11 -1.16 28.73
N GLU A 347 -4.42 -0.97 28.86
CA GLU A 347 -5.02 -0.16 29.92
C GLU A 347 -6.28 -0.80 30.52
N PRO A 348 -6.58 -0.56 31.82
CA PRO A 348 -7.82 -1.03 32.44
C PRO A 348 -9.04 -0.22 31.98
N PHE A 349 -10.16 -0.89 31.71
CA PHE A 349 -11.41 -0.24 31.31
C PHE A 349 -12.07 0.50 32.49
N LEU A 350 -11.60 1.72 32.73
CA LEU A 350 -12.26 2.69 33.60
C LEU A 350 -13.48 3.27 32.87
N GLY A 351 -14.66 2.70 33.17
CA GLY A 351 -15.93 3.16 32.64
C GLY A 351 -16.18 4.67 32.90
N PRO A 352 -17.10 5.33 32.18
CA PRO A 352 -17.15 6.79 32.08
C PRO A 352 -17.16 7.57 33.42
N GLN A 353 -17.76 7.00 34.46
CA GLN A 353 -17.84 7.61 35.80
C GLN A 353 -16.58 7.43 36.68
N GLY A 354 -15.68 6.50 36.30
CA GLY A 354 -14.51 6.11 37.10
C GLY A 354 -13.26 6.98 36.92
N ARG A 355 -13.23 7.84 35.90
CA ARG A 355 -12.14 8.79 35.63
C ARG A 355 -12.55 10.23 35.95
N TYR A 356 -11.60 11.09 36.29
CA TYR A 356 -11.85 12.52 36.46
C TYR A 356 -12.29 13.17 35.14
N SER A 357 -13.35 13.97 35.21
CA SER A 357 -13.85 14.86 34.15
C SER A 357 -13.52 16.31 34.50
N ALA A 358 -13.63 17.24 33.53
CA ALA A 358 -13.52 18.67 33.81
C ALA A 358 -14.51 19.13 34.91
N GLN A 359 -15.71 18.55 34.96
CA GLN A 359 -16.70 18.87 36.00
C GLN A 359 -16.28 18.47 37.43
N ASP A 360 -15.26 17.60 37.58
CA ASP A 360 -14.69 17.22 38.88
C ASP A 360 -13.50 18.11 39.31
N LEU A 361 -13.07 19.05 38.45
CA LEU A 361 -11.93 19.93 38.67
C LEU A 361 -12.42 21.35 38.99
N GLY A 362 -11.89 21.93 40.06
CA GLY A 362 -12.24 23.28 40.49
C GLY A 362 -11.27 23.80 41.55
N ILE A 363 -11.26 25.12 41.74
CA ILE A 363 -10.48 25.76 42.81
C ILE A 363 -11.09 25.42 44.17
N GLY A 364 -10.24 25.10 45.14
CA GLY A 364 -10.62 24.62 46.47
C GLY A 364 -10.84 23.11 46.55
N VAL A 365 -10.68 22.35 45.45
CA VAL A 365 -10.92 20.91 45.42
C VAL A 365 -9.62 20.13 45.64
N THR A 366 -9.65 19.11 46.51
CA THR A 366 -8.60 18.08 46.61
C THR A 366 -8.89 16.92 45.67
N ILE A 367 -7.98 16.63 44.74
CA ILE A 367 -8.06 15.45 43.87
C ILE A 367 -7.16 14.31 44.39
N ASN A 368 -7.54 13.06 44.11
CA ASN A 368 -6.74 11.88 44.41
C ASN A 368 -5.92 11.46 43.18
N VAL A 369 -4.61 11.67 43.26
CA VAL A 369 -3.62 11.24 42.27
C VAL A 369 -2.99 9.94 42.76
N LEU A 370 -3.63 8.81 42.46
CA LEU A 370 -3.12 7.44 42.72
C LEU A 370 -2.70 7.17 44.19
N GLY A 371 -3.37 7.80 45.16
CA GLY A 371 -3.09 7.74 46.61
C GLY A 371 -2.46 9.02 47.20
N ARG A 372 -2.11 10.00 46.37
CA ARG A 372 -1.64 11.34 46.76
C ARG A 372 -2.76 12.37 46.62
N ASN A 373 -3.04 13.13 47.68
CA ASN A 373 -4.04 14.19 47.63
C ASN A 373 -3.36 15.47 47.15
N VAL A 374 -3.83 16.05 46.05
CA VAL A 374 -3.35 17.34 45.52
C VAL A 374 -4.47 18.36 45.67
N PHE A 375 -4.20 19.47 46.36
CA PHE A 375 -5.15 20.57 46.53
C PHE A 375 -5.00 21.57 45.38
N LEU A 376 -6.07 21.84 44.64
CA LEU A 376 -6.09 22.82 43.54
C LEU A 376 -6.47 24.20 44.09
N TYR A 377 -5.58 25.19 43.95
CA TYR A 377 -5.72 26.51 44.59
C TYR A 377 -5.93 27.67 43.59
N ASP A 378 -5.57 27.49 42.31
CA ASP A 378 -5.68 28.51 41.26
C ASP A 378 -5.79 27.85 39.87
N CYS A 379 -6.17 28.61 38.84
CA CYS A 379 -6.33 28.14 37.45
C CYS A 379 -6.08 29.26 36.42
N ASP A 380 -5.64 28.85 35.21
CA ASP A 380 -5.28 29.75 34.10
C ASP A 380 -6.51 30.48 33.53
N ASP A 381 -6.35 31.70 33.01
CA ASP A 381 -7.45 32.57 32.55
C ASP A 381 -8.26 31.95 31.40
N PHE A 382 -7.60 31.16 30.56
CA PHE A 382 -8.25 30.32 29.55
C PHE A 382 -9.25 29.33 30.18
N THR A 383 -8.95 28.77 31.36
CA THR A 383 -9.88 27.87 32.04
C THR A 383 -11.07 28.61 32.64
N ARG A 384 -10.85 29.77 33.25
CA ARG A 384 -11.94 30.62 33.78
C ARG A 384 -12.93 30.97 32.66
N SER A 385 -12.40 31.29 31.48
CA SER A 385 -13.16 31.53 30.26
C SER A 385 -13.90 30.27 29.77
N TYR A 386 -13.20 29.14 29.66
CA TYR A 386 -13.76 27.87 29.17
C TYR A 386 -14.88 27.30 30.06
N TYR A 387 -14.79 27.42 31.39
CA TYR A 387 -15.85 26.96 32.31
C TYR A 387 -17.09 27.86 32.23
N MET A 388 -16.91 29.17 32.01
CA MET A 388 -18.00 30.10 31.77
C MET A 388 -18.71 29.82 30.44
N GLU A 389 -17.96 29.56 29.36
CA GLU A 389 -18.49 29.26 28.02
C GLU A 389 -19.15 27.87 27.95
N THR A 390 -18.48 26.83 28.46
CA THR A 390 -18.90 25.42 28.28
C THR A 390 -19.90 24.94 29.32
N PHE A 391 -19.81 25.45 30.56
CA PHE A 391 -20.62 24.98 31.69
C PHE A 391 -21.46 26.08 32.37
N GLY A 392 -21.29 27.35 31.99
CA GLY A 392 -21.92 28.48 32.68
C GLY A 392 -21.42 28.70 34.11
N MET A 393 -20.27 28.13 34.49
CA MET A 393 -19.76 28.15 35.86
C MET A 393 -18.61 29.14 36.02
N SER A 394 -18.78 30.12 36.91
CA SER A 394 -17.70 31.00 37.37
C SER A 394 -16.85 30.28 38.42
N LEU A 395 -15.60 29.93 38.08
CA LEU A 395 -14.64 29.42 39.05
C LEU A 395 -14.25 30.53 40.06
N PRO A 396 -14.15 30.23 41.38
CA PRO A 396 -13.85 31.23 42.39
C PRO A 396 -12.42 31.78 42.28
N GLU A 397 -12.14 32.86 43.00
CA GLU A 397 -10.80 33.47 43.05
C GLU A 397 -9.75 32.53 43.67
N ALA A 398 -8.47 32.81 43.40
CA ALA A 398 -7.37 31.98 43.85
C ALA A 398 -7.26 31.94 45.39
N VAL A 399 -7.10 30.75 45.95
CA VAL A 399 -6.93 30.53 47.38
C VAL A 399 -5.45 30.70 47.74
N ASP A 400 -5.08 31.73 48.52
CA ASP A 400 -3.71 31.87 49.01
C ASP A 400 -3.41 30.92 50.18
N CYS A 401 -3.22 29.64 49.86
CA CYS A 401 -2.63 28.66 50.77
C CYS A 401 -1.09 28.66 50.75
N LEU A 402 -0.45 29.42 49.85
CA LEU A 402 1.01 29.30 49.62
C LEU A 402 1.81 29.76 50.84
N SER A 403 1.28 30.74 51.57
CA SER A 403 1.79 31.23 52.85
C SER A 403 1.80 30.14 53.94
N GLU A 404 0.71 29.39 54.11
CA GLU A 404 0.59 28.29 55.08
C GLU A 404 1.56 27.12 54.79
N TYR A 405 1.85 26.89 53.50
CA TYR A 405 2.83 25.90 53.06
C TYR A 405 4.28 26.40 53.05
N GLY A 406 4.53 27.67 53.36
CA GLY A 406 5.87 28.28 53.43
C GLY A 406 6.55 28.48 52.07
N LEU A 407 5.77 28.64 50.99
CA LEU A 407 6.28 28.75 49.62
C LEU A 407 6.16 30.20 49.10
N PRO A 408 7.21 30.78 48.47
CA PRO A 408 7.22 32.19 48.10
C PRO A 408 6.16 32.51 47.02
N PRO A 409 5.38 33.61 47.15
CA PRO A 409 4.29 33.94 46.23
C PRO A 409 4.77 34.11 44.78
N LYS A 410 3.85 33.90 43.81
CA LYS A 410 4.15 33.98 42.36
C LYS A 410 4.80 35.33 42.01
N GLN A 411 6.01 35.30 41.46
CA GLN A 411 6.48 36.36 40.56
C GLN A 411 5.91 36.11 39.15
N CYS A 412 5.74 37.16 38.36
CA CYS A 412 5.02 37.08 37.09
C CYS A 412 5.75 36.20 36.05
N ASP A 413 5.08 35.15 35.56
CA ASP A 413 5.57 34.33 34.45
C ASP A 413 5.70 35.18 33.17
N VAL A 414 6.88 35.18 32.54
CA VAL A 414 7.06 35.68 31.17
C VAL A 414 6.62 34.58 30.20
N MET A 415 5.71 34.89 29.27
CA MET A 415 5.12 33.89 28.36
C MET A 415 6.15 33.11 27.53
N PHE A 416 6.45 31.87 27.94
CA PHE A 416 7.17 30.91 27.11
C PHE A 416 6.25 30.38 26.00
N ARG A 417 6.44 30.86 24.77
CA ARG A 417 5.65 30.43 23.60
C ARG A 417 6.01 29.01 23.18
N SER A 418 5.17 28.04 23.55
CA SER A 418 5.31 26.62 23.20
C SER A 418 4.88 26.29 21.76
N ASN A 419 5.54 26.88 20.76
CA ASN A 419 5.35 26.54 19.34
C ASN A 419 6.65 25.95 18.76
N ALA A 420 6.67 24.63 18.51
CA ALA A 420 7.82 23.95 17.91
C ALA A 420 7.42 22.72 17.07
N THR A 421 6.87 22.97 15.88
CA THR A 421 6.98 22.04 14.74
C THR A 421 8.02 22.66 13.79
N PRO A 422 9.03 21.92 13.30
CA PRO A 422 10.31 22.55 12.93
C PRO A 422 10.38 23.13 11.52
N ALA A 423 10.73 24.42 11.40
CA ALA A 423 11.28 25.02 10.19
C ALA A 423 12.19 26.22 10.52
N SER A 424 13.41 26.19 9.96
CA SER A 424 14.37 27.28 9.72
C SER A 424 14.27 28.62 10.48
N ALA A 425 15.20 28.85 11.43
CA ALA A 425 16.05 30.05 11.44
C ALA A 425 17.30 29.85 12.32
N THR A 426 18.45 30.30 11.82
CA THR A 426 19.79 30.25 12.43
C THR A 426 19.89 30.85 13.84
N ALA A 427 20.56 30.13 14.75
CA ALA A 427 21.13 30.69 15.99
C ALA A 427 22.66 30.53 15.96
N ALA A 428 23.41 31.53 16.44
CA ALA A 428 24.87 31.54 16.43
C ALA A 428 25.48 30.76 17.61
N PRO A 429 26.63 30.07 17.43
CA PRO A 429 27.23 29.24 18.47
C PRO A 429 28.04 30.06 19.50
N GLY A 430 27.48 30.24 20.69
CA GLY A 430 28.23 30.67 21.88
C GLY A 430 29.12 29.53 22.40
N GLN A 431 30.39 29.81 22.66
CA GLN A 431 31.41 28.79 22.92
C GLN A 431 31.43 28.30 24.38
N THR A 432 31.53 26.99 24.58
CA THR A 432 32.25 26.38 25.71
C THR A 432 33.26 25.37 25.17
N VAL A 433 34.50 25.43 25.66
CA VAL A 433 35.63 24.77 25.01
C VAL A 433 35.79 23.32 25.50
N LEU A 434 35.25 22.40 24.71
CA LEU A 434 35.87 21.08 24.52
C LEU A 434 36.49 21.09 23.12
N GLN A 435 37.80 20.81 23.03
CA GLN A 435 38.53 20.76 21.75
C GLN A 435 38.14 19.50 20.97
N LYS A 436 36.95 19.54 20.38
CA LYS A 436 36.47 18.54 19.44
C LYS A 436 37.18 18.74 18.11
N GLN A 437 38.36 18.14 17.97
CA GLN A 437 38.99 17.94 16.66
C GLN A 437 38.01 17.16 15.79
N ALA A 438 37.33 17.87 14.90
CA ALA A 438 36.34 17.32 13.97
C ALA A 438 37.05 16.71 12.76
N GLU A 439 37.88 15.70 13.01
CA GLU A 439 38.14 14.69 11.99
C GLU A 439 36.80 14.14 11.50
N VAL A 440 36.62 14.06 10.18
CA VAL A 440 35.40 13.51 9.57
C VAL A 440 35.45 11.98 9.59
N ASN A 441 35.57 11.43 10.81
CA ASN A 441 35.46 10.01 11.07
C ASN A 441 34.03 9.58 10.72
N LYS A 442 33.91 8.88 9.59
CA LYS A 442 32.64 8.39 9.04
C LYS A 442 31.94 7.49 10.06
N LYS A 443 30.61 7.62 10.16
CA LYS A 443 29.79 6.86 11.11
C LYS A 443 29.56 5.44 10.62
N GLU A 444 30.52 4.57 10.89
CA GLU A 444 30.56 3.23 10.30
C GLU A 444 30.04 2.14 11.24
N THR A 445 29.41 1.12 10.64
CA THR A 445 28.75 0.03 11.38
C THR A 445 29.32 -1.30 10.92
N LEU A 446 30.10 -1.93 11.78
CA LEU A 446 30.76 -3.19 11.46
C LEU A 446 29.82 -4.37 11.72
N ARG A 447 29.72 -5.29 10.77
CA ARG A 447 28.81 -6.46 10.82
C ARG A 447 29.58 -7.76 10.72
N TYR A 448 29.24 -8.71 11.60
CA TYR A 448 29.87 -10.03 11.69
C TYR A 448 28.80 -11.12 11.80
N LEU A 449 29.05 -12.26 11.16
CA LEU A 449 28.20 -13.44 11.24
C LEU A 449 28.67 -14.36 12.38
N LEU A 450 27.76 -14.72 13.27
CA LEU A 450 28.03 -15.53 14.47
C LEU A 450 27.30 -16.88 14.44
N ARG A 451 27.93 -17.89 15.05
CA ARG A 451 27.39 -19.22 15.35
C ARG A 451 27.56 -19.53 16.84
N LEU A 452 26.64 -20.27 17.47
CA LEU A 452 26.86 -20.78 18.83
C LEU A 452 27.93 -21.88 18.83
N THR A 453 29.00 -21.70 19.62
CA THR A 453 30.16 -22.62 19.66
C THR A 453 29.83 -23.95 20.35
N SER A 454 28.80 -23.98 21.20
CA SER A 454 28.40 -25.14 21.99
C SER A 454 26.92 -25.49 21.77
N PRO A 455 26.59 -26.32 20.77
CA PRO A 455 25.22 -26.81 20.54
C PRO A 455 24.93 -28.06 21.38
N CYS A 456 23.80 -28.07 22.08
CA CYS A 456 23.23 -29.30 22.65
C CYS A 456 22.37 -30.05 21.62
N THR A 457 21.76 -29.34 20.66
CA THR A 457 20.81 -29.90 19.68
C THR A 457 21.18 -29.54 18.25
N SER A 458 20.88 -30.43 17.29
CA SER A 458 21.17 -30.20 15.87
C SER A 458 20.49 -28.93 15.30
N ALA A 459 19.30 -28.61 15.80
CA ALA A 459 18.55 -27.40 15.44
C ALA A 459 19.26 -26.10 15.90
N GLU A 460 20.00 -26.12 17.01
CA GLU A 460 20.77 -24.95 17.47
C GLU A 460 21.95 -24.65 16.54
N ARG A 461 22.58 -25.69 15.99
CA ARG A 461 23.68 -25.57 15.01
C ARG A 461 23.24 -24.89 13.71
N MET A 462 21.94 -24.91 13.40
CA MET A 462 21.35 -24.23 12.24
C MET A 462 21.17 -22.72 12.46
N ARG A 463 21.01 -22.27 13.71
CA ARG A 463 20.77 -20.86 14.06
C ARG A 463 21.92 -19.96 13.60
N ARG A 464 21.60 -18.73 13.19
CA ARG A 464 22.57 -17.73 12.71
C ARG A 464 22.27 -16.40 13.36
N PHE A 465 23.31 -15.77 13.89
CA PHE A 465 23.20 -14.47 14.56
C PHE A 465 24.09 -13.46 13.84
N THR A 466 23.67 -12.20 13.82
CA THR A 466 24.44 -11.09 13.25
C THR A 466 24.80 -10.13 14.38
N LEU A 467 26.09 -9.92 14.58
CA LEU A 467 26.65 -8.88 15.44
C LEU A 467 26.76 -7.59 14.63
N THR A 468 26.23 -6.49 15.12
CA THR A 468 26.48 -5.14 14.60
C THR A 468 27.20 -4.32 15.67
N TYR A 469 28.38 -3.80 15.37
CA TYR A 469 29.19 -2.93 16.21
C TYR A 469 29.19 -1.50 15.65
N TYR A 470 29.01 -0.51 16.52
CA TYR A 470 28.98 0.91 16.15
C TYR A 470 30.30 1.56 16.55
N THR A 471 31.09 2.03 15.58
CA THR A 471 32.41 2.62 15.85
C THR A 471 32.31 3.89 16.70
N ASP A 472 31.33 4.76 16.40
CA ASP A 472 30.96 5.98 17.14
C ASP A 472 30.91 5.79 18.67
N THR A 473 30.13 4.81 19.14
CA THR A 473 29.74 4.68 20.56
C THR A 473 30.43 3.51 21.27
N LYS A 474 31.12 2.65 20.52
CA LYS A 474 31.71 1.37 20.96
C LYS A 474 30.67 0.41 21.55
N GLU A 475 29.45 0.45 21.01
CA GLU A 475 28.34 -0.42 21.39
C GLU A 475 28.15 -1.55 20.38
N SER A 476 27.52 -2.65 20.79
CA SER A 476 27.13 -3.74 19.90
C SER A 476 25.67 -4.14 20.07
N MET A 477 25.12 -4.79 19.06
CA MET A 477 23.80 -5.42 19.05
C MET A 477 23.95 -6.82 18.44
N ILE A 478 23.24 -7.82 18.98
CA ILE A 478 23.15 -9.17 18.39
C ILE A 478 21.71 -9.45 18.01
N PHE A 479 21.50 -9.83 16.75
CA PHE A 479 20.19 -10.18 16.19
C PHE A 479 20.21 -11.63 15.67
N GLU A 480 19.13 -12.38 15.82
CA GLU A 480 18.97 -13.74 15.31
C GLU A 480 18.13 -13.76 14.03
N SER A 481 18.69 -14.30 12.96
CA SER A 481 18.02 -14.39 11.66
C SER A 481 16.95 -15.49 11.66
N PRO A 482 15.68 -15.18 11.34
CA PRO A 482 14.59 -16.17 11.37
C PRO A 482 14.74 -17.20 10.24
N ILE A 483 14.79 -18.49 10.60
CA ILE A 483 14.90 -19.60 9.65
C ILE A 483 13.54 -20.29 9.50
N LYS A 484 12.99 -20.29 8.28
CA LYS A 484 11.73 -20.98 7.96
C LYS A 484 11.80 -22.46 8.37
N ASN A 485 10.70 -22.97 8.91
CA ASN A 485 10.53 -24.37 9.36
C ASN A 485 11.50 -24.84 10.47
N SER A 486 12.24 -23.93 11.13
CA SER A 486 13.21 -24.29 12.19
C SER A 486 12.61 -24.43 13.59
N GLY A 487 11.38 -23.96 13.81
CA GLY A 487 10.75 -23.86 15.14
C GLY A 487 11.19 -22.65 15.97
N TYR A 488 12.26 -21.93 15.59
CA TYR A 488 12.74 -20.74 16.31
C TYR A 488 12.20 -19.44 15.70
N THR A 489 11.65 -18.56 16.54
CA THR A 489 11.34 -17.17 16.21
C THR A 489 12.61 -16.32 16.29
N GLY A 490 13.10 -15.82 15.16
CA GLY A 490 14.20 -14.85 15.13
C GLY A 490 13.81 -13.49 15.73
N GLY A 491 14.80 -12.68 16.10
CA GLY A 491 14.60 -11.40 16.80
C GLY A 491 15.87 -10.85 17.42
N CYS A 492 15.78 -9.78 18.22
CA CYS A 492 16.94 -9.21 18.90
C CYS A 492 17.36 -10.07 20.09
N PHE A 493 18.55 -10.67 20.04
CA PHE A 493 19.13 -11.48 21.11
C PHE A 493 19.79 -10.62 22.19
N ARG A 494 20.46 -9.54 21.77
CA ARG A 494 21.04 -8.53 22.69
C ARG A 494 20.86 -7.14 22.08
N GLY A 495 20.07 -6.31 22.76
CA GLY A 495 19.87 -4.91 22.38
C GLY A 495 21.15 -4.08 22.45
N ARG A 496 21.17 -2.97 21.70
CA ARG A 496 22.29 -2.03 21.59
C ARG A 496 22.83 -1.65 22.97
N SER A 497 24.04 -2.08 23.27
CA SER A 497 24.74 -1.83 24.53
C SER A 497 26.24 -2.14 24.37
N ARG A 498 27.10 -1.65 25.25
CA ARG A 498 28.50 -2.14 25.29
C ARG A 498 28.50 -3.58 25.80
N LEU A 499 29.23 -4.47 25.10
CA LEU A 499 29.36 -5.87 25.49
C LEU A 499 30.54 -6.01 26.46
N PRO A 500 30.33 -6.45 27.71
CA PRO A 500 31.43 -6.72 28.62
C PRO A 500 32.24 -7.94 28.16
N ASN A 501 33.56 -7.91 28.31
CA ASN A 501 34.49 -8.99 27.96
C ASN A 501 34.93 -9.74 29.23
N PRO A 502 34.28 -10.86 29.59
CA PRO A 502 34.57 -11.56 30.84
C PRO A 502 35.96 -12.19 30.90
N SER A 503 36.68 -12.28 29.77
CA SER A 503 38.06 -12.77 29.72
C SER A 503 39.10 -11.70 30.08
N ALA A 504 38.73 -10.41 30.03
CA ALA A 504 39.64 -9.27 30.24
C ALA A 504 39.44 -8.52 31.57
N GLY A 505 38.32 -8.75 32.26
CA GLY A 505 38.05 -8.20 33.60
C GLY A 505 36.58 -7.80 33.80
N PRO A 506 36.18 -7.41 35.02
CA PRO A 506 34.79 -7.06 35.32
C PRO A 506 34.31 -5.76 34.66
N ASP A 507 35.23 -4.88 34.26
CA ASP A 507 34.95 -3.55 33.68
C ASP A 507 35.55 -3.40 32.26
N ALA A 508 35.97 -4.52 31.65
CA ALA A 508 36.47 -4.57 30.29
C ALA A 508 35.33 -4.76 29.29
N PHE A 509 35.43 -4.14 28.11
CA PHE A 509 34.42 -4.23 27.05
C PHE A 509 35.05 -4.71 25.74
N TYR A 510 34.30 -5.48 24.95
CA TYR A 510 34.72 -5.91 23.62
C TYR A 510 34.84 -4.71 22.66
N THR A 511 35.90 -4.72 21.86
CA THR A 511 36.24 -3.75 20.82
C THR A 511 36.21 -4.41 19.43
N TYR A 512 36.39 -3.62 18.37
CA TYR A 512 36.52 -4.19 17.01
C TYR A 512 37.78 -5.05 16.83
N GLU A 513 38.79 -4.91 17.70
CA GLU A 513 40.06 -5.67 17.65
C GLU A 513 39.89 -7.08 18.22
N ASP A 514 38.92 -7.28 19.12
CA ASP A 514 38.51 -8.59 19.62
C ASP A 514 37.71 -9.40 18.59
N PHE A 515 37.09 -8.75 17.59
CA PHE A 515 36.16 -9.37 16.64
C PHE A 515 36.84 -9.98 15.40
N ILE A 516 37.88 -10.80 15.64
CA ILE A 516 38.61 -11.52 14.58
C ILE A 516 37.77 -12.73 14.13
N VAL A 517 37.74 -13.02 12.81
CA VAL A 517 37.10 -14.24 12.28
C VAL A 517 37.77 -15.49 12.86
N GLY A 518 36.97 -16.44 13.35
CA GLY A 518 37.43 -17.62 14.09
C GLY A 518 37.58 -17.41 15.62
N SER A 519 37.49 -16.18 16.12
CA SER A 519 37.47 -15.93 17.57
C SER A 519 36.15 -16.37 18.23
N VAL A 520 36.17 -16.51 19.56
CA VAL A 520 34.99 -16.86 20.36
C VAL A 520 34.73 -15.78 21.41
N ILE A 521 33.60 -15.09 21.26
CA ILE A 521 33.10 -14.08 22.20
C ILE A 521 32.09 -14.68 23.17
N VAL A 522 31.97 -14.12 24.38
CA VAL A 522 31.06 -14.60 25.43
C VAL A 522 30.07 -13.51 25.80
N VAL A 523 28.78 -13.74 25.52
CA VAL A 523 27.70 -12.77 25.76
C VAL A 523 26.55 -13.43 26.49
N ASN A 524 26.16 -12.90 27.65
CA ASN A 524 25.15 -13.49 28.54
C ASN A 524 25.40 -15.00 28.81
N ALA A 525 26.65 -15.37 29.10
CA ALA A 525 27.14 -16.76 29.24
C ALA A 525 27.07 -17.67 28.00
N HIS A 526 26.47 -17.24 26.89
CA HIS A 526 26.53 -17.95 25.61
C HIS A 526 27.85 -17.68 24.89
N LYS A 527 28.46 -18.73 24.32
CA LYS A 527 29.68 -18.66 23.52
C LYS A 527 29.33 -18.57 22.04
N PHE A 528 29.78 -17.51 21.38
CA PHE A 528 29.59 -17.28 19.95
C PHE A 528 30.92 -17.27 19.22
N GLU A 529 31.02 -18.07 18.17
CA GLU A 529 32.13 -18.16 17.22
C GLU A 529 31.87 -17.19 16.06
N ILE A 530 32.85 -16.38 15.70
CA ILE A 530 32.77 -15.47 14.54
C ILE A 530 33.05 -16.25 13.27
N MET A 531 32.03 -16.50 12.46
CA MET A 531 32.11 -17.29 11.23
C MET A 531 32.67 -16.51 10.04
N SER A 532 32.28 -15.24 9.91
CA SER A 532 32.73 -14.34 8.84
C SER A 532 32.40 -12.88 9.18
N MET A 533 32.89 -11.96 8.37
CA MET A 533 32.68 -10.52 8.48
C MET A 533 32.15 -9.95 7.14
N ASP A 534 31.41 -8.85 7.18
CA ASP A 534 30.77 -8.22 6.01
C ASP A 534 31.83 -7.52 5.12
N GLU A 535 31.59 -7.34 3.82
CA GLU A 535 32.61 -6.81 2.89
C GLU A 535 33.08 -5.40 3.30
N HIS A 536 32.14 -4.55 3.72
CA HIS A 536 32.43 -3.23 4.28
C HIS A 536 33.39 -3.29 5.48
N THR A 537 33.31 -4.34 6.31
CA THR A 537 34.22 -4.50 7.46
C THR A 537 35.60 -4.99 7.09
N ALA A 538 35.71 -5.88 6.09
CA ALA A 538 36.99 -6.30 5.55
C ALA A 538 37.76 -5.09 4.98
N ASN A 539 37.05 -4.23 4.25
CA ASN A 539 37.59 -2.98 3.72
C ASN A 539 37.99 -2.00 4.85
N PHE A 540 37.12 -1.77 5.85
CA PHE A 540 37.45 -0.89 6.99
C PHE A 540 38.69 -1.35 7.77
N LEU A 541 38.79 -2.65 8.06
CA LEU A 541 39.92 -3.21 8.79
C LEU A 541 41.22 -3.16 7.96
N ALA A 542 41.15 -3.30 6.64
CA ALA A 542 42.29 -3.17 5.74
C ALA A 542 42.79 -1.71 5.59
N CYS A 543 41.88 -0.74 5.52
CA CYS A 543 42.23 0.67 5.31
C CYS A 543 42.95 1.34 6.50
N LYS A 544 42.95 0.74 7.69
CA LYS A 544 43.42 1.40 8.93
C LYS A 544 44.95 1.41 9.13
N GLY A 545 45.74 0.99 8.14
CA GLY A 545 47.18 0.76 8.27
C GLY A 545 48.11 1.74 7.54
N GLU A 546 47.63 2.55 6.59
CA GLU A 546 48.49 3.32 5.67
C GLU A 546 48.06 4.78 5.49
N ALA A 547 49.02 5.65 5.16
CA ALA A 547 48.81 7.06 4.87
C ALA A 547 48.33 7.30 3.42
N PRO A 548 47.67 8.45 3.15
CA PRO A 548 47.39 8.91 1.79
C PRO A 548 48.69 9.12 0.99
N LEU A 549 48.58 9.12 -0.35
CA LEU A 549 49.71 9.33 -1.26
C LEU A 549 50.33 10.73 -1.10
N ASN A 550 51.65 10.80 -1.27
CA ASN A 550 52.34 12.08 -1.50
C ASN A 550 52.02 12.60 -2.92
N GLU A 551 52.09 13.92 -3.13
CA GLU A 551 51.80 14.57 -4.42
C GLU A 551 52.65 13.99 -5.57
N GLU A 552 53.94 13.72 -5.33
CA GLU A 552 54.84 13.07 -6.31
C GLU A 552 54.36 11.67 -6.74
N GLN A 553 53.77 10.91 -5.82
CA GLN A 553 53.24 9.57 -6.09
C GLN A 553 51.91 9.64 -6.84
N LEU A 554 51.07 10.63 -6.53
CA LEU A 554 49.83 10.90 -7.27
C LEU A 554 50.12 11.31 -8.71
N GLN A 555 51.12 12.17 -8.94
CA GLN A 555 51.56 12.55 -10.29
C GLN A 555 52.06 11.33 -11.09
N LEU A 556 52.90 10.48 -10.48
CA LEU A 556 53.38 9.25 -11.12
C LEU A 556 52.25 8.28 -11.45
N LEU A 557 51.20 8.19 -10.60
CA LEU A 557 50.00 7.39 -10.86
C LEU A 557 49.15 7.97 -12.01
N VAL A 558 49.03 9.31 -12.08
CA VAL A 558 48.35 10.02 -13.19
C VAL A 558 49.03 9.75 -14.53
N ASP A 559 50.36 9.82 -14.58
CA ASP A 559 51.10 9.63 -15.83
C ASP A 559 51.12 8.14 -16.25
N ALA A 560 51.14 7.22 -15.28
CA ALA A 560 50.91 5.79 -15.55
C ALA A 560 49.50 5.52 -16.09
N PHE A 561 48.46 6.17 -15.56
CA PHE A 561 47.09 6.07 -16.05
C PHE A 561 46.94 6.63 -17.48
N ARG A 562 47.54 7.79 -17.77
CA ARG A 562 47.61 8.36 -19.14
C ARG A 562 48.28 7.42 -20.13
N LEU A 563 49.40 6.80 -19.75
CA LEU A 563 50.10 5.81 -20.56
C LEU A 563 49.23 4.56 -20.82
N PHE A 564 48.51 4.08 -19.80
CA PHE A 564 47.57 2.96 -19.94
C PHE A 564 46.43 3.30 -20.92
N LEU A 565 45.83 4.49 -20.81
CA LEU A 565 44.77 4.92 -21.72
C LEU A 565 45.26 5.01 -23.18
N ARG A 566 46.44 5.61 -23.40
CA ARG A 566 47.07 5.75 -24.72
C ARG A 566 47.50 4.42 -25.36
N THR A 567 47.75 3.37 -24.56
CA THR A 567 48.21 2.06 -25.08
C THR A 567 47.09 1.04 -25.27
N ARG A 568 45.96 1.17 -24.57
CA ARG A 568 44.87 0.18 -24.60
C ARG A 568 43.67 0.56 -25.49
N PHE A 569 43.41 1.86 -25.70
CA PHE A 569 42.22 2.34 -26.40
C PHE A 569 42.59 3.09 -27.69
N HIS A 570 41.82 2.89 -28.76
CA HIS A 570 42.07 3.54 -30.06
C HIS A 570 41.59 5.00 -30.10
N SER A 571 40.61 5.36 -29.26
CA SER A 571 40.17 6.73 -29.03
C SER A 571 39.93 6.99 -27.55
N TYR A 572 40.10 8.24 -27.11
CA TYR A 572 39.67 8.69 -25.79
C TYR A 572 38.16 8.55 -25.57
N ARG A 573 37.36 8.46 -26.65
CA ARG A 573 35.92 8.12 -26.56
C ARG A 573 35.70 6.65 -26.21
N ASP A 574 36.46 5.74 -26.82
CA ASP A 574 36.41 4.31 -26.51
C ASP A 574 36.90 4.03 -25.09
N ALA A 575 37.87 4.82 -24.62
CA ALA A 575 38.28 4.84 -23.21
C ALA A 575 37.12 5.26 -22.31
N PHE A 576 36.47 6.40 -22.58
CA PHE A 576 35.33 6.88 -21.78
C PHE A 576 34.20 5.84 -21.72
N LEU A 577 33.79 5.29 -22.86
CA LEU A 577 32.78 4.21 -22.98
C LEU A 577 33.22 2.89 -22.33
N GLY A 578 34.51 2.72 -22.04
CA GLY A 578 35.02 1.59 -21.27
C GLY A 578 34.88 1.76 -19.76
N PHE A 579 34.76 2.99 -19.26
CA PHE A 579 34.61 3.30 -17.83
C PHE A 579 33.17 3.64 -17.44
N ASP A 580 32.37 4.23 -18.35
CA ASP A 580 30.92 4.41 -18.24
C ASP A 580 30.23 3.02 -18.29
N ARG A 581 29.81 2.48 -17.15
CA ARG A 581 29.26 1.10 -17.05
C ARG A 581 27.74 1.07 -17.18
N ASP A 582 27.04 2.08 -16.69
CA ASP A 582 25.57 2.16 -16.75
C ASP A 582 25.03 2.88 -18.01
N LYS A 583 25.93 3.50 -18.79
CA LYS A 583 25.67 4.21 -20.03
C LYS A 583 24.84 5.46 -19.82
N ASP A 584 25.06 6.24 -18.76
CA ASP A 584 24.42 7.55 -18.55
C ASP A 584 25.12 8.71 -19.30
N SER A 585 26.26 8.45 -19.96
CA SER A 585 27.18 9.40 -20.63
C SER A 585 27.99 10.31 -19.70
N VAL A 586 28.15 9.89 -18.46
CA VAL A 586 28.98 10.43 -17.39
C VAL A 586 29.80 9.26 -16.81
N ILE A 587 30.78 9.53 -15.94
CA ILE A 587 31.43 8.52 -15.11
C ILE A 587 31.37 8.99 -13.65
N SER A 588 30.76 8.19 -12.78
CA SER A 588 30.73 8.45 -11.33
C SER A 588 32.06 8.13 -10.65
N VAL A 589 32.31 8.71 -9.46
CA VAL A 589 33.45 8.34 -8.59
C VAL A 589 33.54 6.82 -8.42
N THR A 590 32.39 6.20 -8.13
CA THR A 590 32.28 4.76 -7.83
C THR A 590 32.62 3.86 -9.01
N GLU A 591 32.12 4.17 -10.21
CA GLU A 591 32.46 3.38 -11.41
C GLU A 591 33.91 3.57 -11.80
N PHE A 592 34.43 4.80 -11.72
CA PHE A 592 35.83 5.08 -11.99
C PHE A 592 36.74 4.28 -11.06
N VAL A 593 36.51 4.36 -9.74
CA VAL A 593 37.28 3.65 -8.71
C VAL A 593 37.23 2.13 -8.92
N ASP A 594 36.03 1.55 -9.06
CA ASP A 594 35.89 0.11 -9.26
C ASP A 594 36.42 -0.36 -10.63
N HIS A 595 36.45 0.51 -11.65
CA HIS A 595 37.06 0.16 -12.93
C HIS A 595 38.59 0.26 -12.87
N VAL A 596 39.17 1.35 -12.35
CA VAL A 596 40.62 1.52 -12.13
C VAL A 596 41.20 0.36 -11.30
N VAL A 597 40.52 -0.05 -10.23
CA VAL A 597 40.92 -1.21 -9.40
C VAL A 597 40.76 -2.52 -10.17
N SER A 598 39.67 -2.73 -10.93
CA SER A 598 39.51 -3.94 -11.76
C SER A 598 40.56 -4.09 -12.87
N LEU A 599 41.15 -2.98 -13.31
CA LEU A 599 42.24 -2.93 -14.28
C LEU A 599 43.64 -2.94 -13.63
N GLN A 600 43.71 -3.07 -12.31
CA GLN A 600 44.95 -3.14 -11.51
C GLN A 600 45.90 -1.94 -11.66
N ILE A 601 45.37 -0.77 -12.10
CA ILE A 601 46.18 0.45 -12.28
C ILE A 601 46.45 1.12 -10.92
N ALA A 602 45.46 1.09 -10.02
CA ALA A 602 45.63 1.43 -8.62
C ALA A 602 45.20 0.25 -7.75
N ILE A 603 45.99 -0.09 -6.73
CA ILE A 603 45.73 -1.23 -5.84
C ILE A 603 44.75 -0.85 -4.72
N ARG A 604 44.78 0.40 -4.25
CA ARG A 604 43.94 0.90 -3.14
C ARG A 604 42.82 1.79 -3.71
N ARG A 605 41.58 1.61 -3.23
CA ARG A 605 40.43 2.45 -3.66
C ARG A 605 40.67 3.95 -3.44
N MET A 606 41.32 4.33 -2.33
CA MET A 606 41.68 5.72 -2.02
C MET A 606 42.65 6.35 -3.04
N ASP A 607 43.52 5.56 -3.68
CA ASP A 607 44.45 6.06 -4.71
C ASP A 607 43.68 6.37 -6.00
N ALA A 608 42.67 5.55 -6.32
CA ALA A 608 41.77 5.80 -7.44
C ALA A 608 40.81 6.98 -7.17
N GLU A 609 40.36 7.19 -5.93
CA GLU A 609 39.62 8.40 -5.52
C GLU A 609 40.49 9.66 -5.64
N ALA A 610 41.74 9.62 -5.19
CA ALA A 610 42.70 10.71 -5.34
C ALA A 610 42.97 11.02 -6.83
N LEU A 611 43.14 9.99 -7.66
CA LEU A 611 43.33 10.15 -9.10
C LEU A 611 42.07 10.72 -9.79
N PHE A 612 40.86 10.28 -9.43
CA PHE A 612 39.61 10.87 -9.92
C PHE A 612 39.54 12.37 -9.61
N ASN A 613 39.86 12.74 -8.37
CA ASN A 613 39.87 14.14 -7.91
C ASN A 613 40.92 15.00 -8.65
N SER A 614 41.97 14.41 -9.23
CA SER A 614 42.96 15.11 -10.07
C SER A 614 42.53 15.32 -11.53
N ILE A 615 41.47 14.64 -11.98
CA ILE A 615 40.87 14.80 -13.32
C ILE A 615 39.73 15.83 -13.27
N VAL A 616 38.97 15.86 -12.17
CA VAL A 616 37.80 16.73 -12.00
C VAL A 616 38.22 18.18 -11.72
N GLN A 617 37.97 19.08 -12.68
CA GLN A 617 38.26 20.53 -12.54
C GLN A 617 37.43 21.26 -11.47
N CYS A 618 36.26 20.72 -11.08
CA CYS A 618 35.39 21.28 -10.05
C CYS A 618 34.96 20.18 -9.07
N PRO A 619 35.62 20.00 -7.90
CA PRO A 619 35.40 18.84 -7.03
C PRO A 619 33.99 18.74 -6.43
N GLU A 620 33.19 19.81 -6.50
CA GLU A 620 31.79 19.82 -6.06
C GLU A 620 30.84 19.02 -6.97
N THR A 621 31.23 18.72 -8.22
CA THR A 621 30.36 17.95 -9.13
C THR A 621 30.36 16.46 -8.81
N GLY A 622 31.51 15.87 -8.49
CA GLY A 622 31.67 14.44 -8.22
C GLY A 622 31.51 13.54 -9.46
N TYR A 623 31.62 14.08 -10.68
CA TYR A 623 31.41 13.33 -11.92
C TYR A 623 32.30 13.80 -13.08
N LEU A 624 32.61 12.89 -14.01
CA LEU A 624 33.36 13.18 -15.24
C LEU A 624 32.48 13.07 -16.48
N THR A 625 32.47 14.10 -17.32
CA THR A 625 31.82 14.08 -18.64
C THR A 625 32.82 13.72 -19.74
N LEU A 626 32.33 13.23 -20.89
CA LEU A 626 33.17 12.92 -22.05
C LEU A 626 33.96 14.15 -22.56
N GLN A 627 33.40 15.37 -22.46
CA GLN A 627 34.14 16.59 -22.78
C GLN A 627 35.31 16.78 -21.80
N THR A 628 35.03 16.93 -20.50
CA THR A 628 36.06 17.14 -19.46
C THR A 628 37.16 16.07 -19.45
N PHE A 629 36.82 14.81 -19.76
CA PHE A 629 37.79 13.72 -19.85
C PHE A 629 38.72 13.84 -21.07
N VAL A 630 38.18 14.20 -22.24
CA VAL A 630 38.98 14.46 -23.45
C VAL A 630 39.82 15.73 -23.28
N ASP A 631 39.25 16.79 -22.70
CA ASP A 631 39.93 18.04 -22.44
C ASP A 631 41.12 17.84 -21.47
N TRP A 632 40.97 16.99 -20.45
CA TRP A 632 42.05 16.59 -19.53
C TRP A 632 43.15 15.76 -20.21
N MET A 633 42.80 14.84 -21.11
CA MET A 633 43.79 14.06 -21.88
C MET A 633 44.59 14.94 -22.87
N ASN A 634 44.04 16.07 -23.29
CA ASN A 634 44.65 17.00 -24.24
C ASN A 634 45.47 18.14 -23.58
N GLN A 635 45.41 18.29 -22.25
CA GLN A 635 46.07 19.41 -21.54
C GLN A 635 47.60 19.44 -21.67
N GLU A 636 48.26 18.31 -22.00
CA GLU A 636 49.69 18.29 -22.33
C GLU A 636 50.02 19.04 -23.64
N GLU A 637 49.12 19.03 -24.64
CA GLU A 637 49.34 19.75 -25.90
C GLU A 637 49.14 21.27 -25.75
N ALA A 638 48.24 21.67 -24.85
CA ALA A 638 47.89 23.06 -24.59
C ALA A 638 49.01 23.89 -23.92
N HIS A 639 50.00 23.26 -23.29
CA HIS A 639 51.12 23.99 -22.68
C HIS A 639 52.08 24.65 -23.70
N ASN A 640 51.89 24.43 -25.01
CA ASN A 640 52.61 25.14 -26.08
C ASN A 640 51.77 26.17 -26.87
N ASN A 641 50.46 26.29 -26.65
CA ASN A 641 49.62 27.33 -27.28
C ASN A 641 48.50 27.78 -26.32
N GLY A 642 48.50 29.06 -25.96
CA GLY A 642 47.80 29.54 -24.78
C GLY A 642 46.33 29.92 -24.94
N VAL A 643 45.67 30.01 -23.77
CA VAL A 643 44.37 30.66 -23.48
C VAL A 643 43.17 30.08 -24.25
N ALA A 644 42.40 29.24 -23.57
CA ALA A 644 40.99 28.96 -23.88
C ALA A 644 40.08 29.59 -22.82
N GLU A 645 38.94 30.11 -23.23
CA GLU A 645 38.01 30.85 -22.36
C GLU A 645 37.11 29.91 -21.56
N THR A 646 36.88 30.20 -20.28
CA THR A 646 36.03 29.40 -19.38
C THR A 646 34.55 29.78 -19.51
N GLU A 647 33.86 29.17 -20.48
CA GLU A 647 32.39 29.22 -20.55
C GLU A 647 31.75 28.58 -19.30
N THR A 648 30.89 29.33 -18.61
CA THR A 648 30.13 28.84 -17.44
C THR A 648 28.99 27.92 -17.90
N LYS A 649 29.29 26.63 -18.09
CA LYS A 649 28.29 25.59 -18.42
C LYS A 649 27.35 25.37 -17.22
N GLU A 650 26.04 25.34 -17.49
CA GLU A 650 25.00 25.16 -16.47
C GLU A 650 25.11 23.79 -15.78
N CYS A 651 24.75 23.73 -14.48
CA CYS A 651 24.80 22.51 -13.68
C CYS A 651 23.72 21.50 -14.14
N ILE A 652 24.10 20.54 -14.98
CA ILE A 652 23.21 19.48 -15.47
C ILE A 652 22.79 18.58 -14.29
N ASN A 653 21.49 18.52 -13.98
CA ASN A 653 20.98 17.64 -12.94
C ASN A 653 21.00 16.17 -13.41
N ILE A 654 22.09 15.47 -13.09
CA ILE A 654 22.29 14.05 -13.45
C ILE A 654 21.14 13.17 -12.97
N ASN A 655 20.61 13.41 -11.78
CA ASN A 655 19.56 12.55 -11.22
C ASN A 655 18.30 12.54 -12.12
N GLU A 656 17.91 13.68 -12.67
CA GLU A 656 16.78 13.80 -13.60
C GLU A 656 17.09 13.15 -14.95
N ARG A 657 18.32 13.34 -15.48
CA ARG A 657 18.77 12.74 -16.75
C ARG A 657 18.86 11.21 -16.68
N ALA A 658 19.43 10.67 -15.60
CA ALA A 658 19.54 9.24 -15.34
C ALA A 658 18.16 8.61 -15.11
N LEU A 659 17.29 9.26 -14.35
CA LEU A 659 15.91 8.82 -14.11
C LEU A 659 15.09 8.82 -15.42
N LEU A 660 15.22 9.84 -16.26
CA LEU A 660 14.58 9.90 -17.59
C LEU A 660 15.11 8.79 -18.52
N ARG A 661 16.44 8.57 -18.59
CA ARG A 661 17.02 7.46 -19.37
C ARG A 661 16.52 6.11 -18.86
N LYS A 662 16.54 5.87 -17.55
CA LYS A 662 16.02 4.65 -16.91
C LYS A 662 14.54 4.41 -17.26
N ALA A 663 13.71 5.46 -17.23
CA ALA A 663 12.30 5.36 -17.57
C ALA A 663 12.07 5.04 -19.06
N LEU A 664 12.81 5.69 -19.97
CA LEU A 664 12.75 5.40 -21.41
C LEU A 664 13.25 3.98 -21.75
N ARG A 665 14.38 3.53 -21.16
CA ARG A 665 14.88 2.15 -21.30
C ARG A 665 13.85 1.12 -20.84
N GLN A 666 13.22 1.34 -19.68
CA GLN A 666 12.13 0.47 -19.21
C GLN A 666 10.89 0.48 -20.11
N LEU A 667 10.57 1.62 -20.74
CA LEU A 667 9.46 1.71 -21.68
C LEU A 667 9.78 0.96 -22.98
N CYS A 668 10.97 1.18 -23.55
CA CYS A 668 11.47 0.51 -24.74
C CYS A 668 11.47 -1.02 -24.56
N ALA A 669 12.12 -1.53 -23.51
CA ALA A 669 12.18 -2.96 -23.22
C ALA A 669 10.79 -3.60 -23.00
N ARG A 670 9.80 -2.86 -22.45
CA ARG A 670 8.41 -3.35 -22.31
C ARG A 670 7.65 -3.40 -23.65
N LEU A 671 8.01 -2.53 -24.61
CA LEU A 671 7.45 -2.53 -25.96
C LEU A 671 8.06 -3.66 -26.79
N GLU A 672 9.38 -3.84 -26.73
CA GLU A 672 10.11 -4.95 -27.36
C GLU A 672 9.65 -6.32 -26.83
N ALA A 673 9.53 -6.49 -25.52
CA ALA A 673 9.04 -7.72 -24.90
C ALA A 673 7.57 -8.07 -25.25
N ARG A 674 6.85 -7.15 -25.90
CA ARG A 674 5.49 -7.33 -26.44
C ARG A 674 5.43 -7.25 -27.97
N CYS A 675 6.57 -7.15 -28.64
CA CYS A 675 6.69 -6.95 -30.09
C CYS A 675 5.86 -5.78 -30.63
N LEU A 676 5.74 -4.69 -29.87
CA LEU A 676 4.93 -3.52 -30.21
C LEU A 676 5.73 -2.49 -31.02
N ASN A 677 5.36 -2.32 -32.29
CA ASN A 677 5.85 -1.22 -33.13
C ASN A 677 5.19 0.12 -32.76
N SER A 678 5.82 1.23 -33.13
CA SER A 678 5.33 2.60 -32.89
C SER A 678 3.86 2.83 -33.31
N LEU A 679 3.44 2.30 -34.46
CA LEU A 679 2.05 2.35 -34.93
C LEU A 679 1.07 1.55 -34.04
N GLN A 680 1.51 0.42 -33.49
CA GLN A 680 0.69 -0.40 -32.58
C GLN A 680 0.57 0.28 -31.22
N MET A 681 1.66 0.83 -30.70
CA MET A 681 1.65 1.63 -29.47
C MET A 681 0.74 2.86 -29.61
N PHE A 682 0.82 3.60 -30.73
CA PHE A 682 -0.05 4.76 -30.98
C PHE A 682 -1.53 4.39 -31.01
N ARG A 683 -1.91 3.33 -31.76
CA ARG A 683 -3.30 2.83 -31.80
C ARG A 683 -3.78 2.41 -30.42
N LEU A 684 -2.95 1.68 -29.67
CA LEU A 684 -3.28 1.22 -28.33
C LEU A 684 -3.48 2.39 -27.37
N ALA A 685 -2.62 3.41 -27.39
CA ALA A 685 -2.79 4.62 -26.59
C ALA A 685 -4.04 5.41 -27.01
N SER A 686 -4.26 5.66 -28.30
CA SER A 686 -5.38 6.47 -28.80
C SER A 686 -6.77 5.84 -28.56
N THR A 687 -6.82 4.53 -28.30
CA THR A 687 -8.05 3.80 -27.91
C THR A 687 -8.31 3.80 -26.40
N MET A 688 -7.39 4.29 -25.56
CA MET A 688 -7.62 4.44 -24.11
C MET A 688 -8.69 5.51 -23.81
N PRO A 689 -9.47 5.39 -22.71
CA PRO A 689 -10.45 6.42 -22.36
C PRO A 689 -9.78 7.68 -21.77
N ARG A 690 -10.14 8.86 -22.29
CA ARG A 690 -9.66 10.21 -21.92
C ARG A 690 -9.98 10.69 -20.49
N ALA A 691 -10.39 9.78 -19.61
CA ALA A 691 -10.75 10.05 -18.21
C ALA A 691 -10.57 8.80 -17.33
N TYR A 692 -9.99 8.95 -16.14
CA TYR A 692 -10.05 7.93 -15.09
C TYR A 692 -11.46 7.88 -14.48
N THR A 693 -11.94 6.66 -14.19
CA THR A 693 -13.31 6.40 -13.72
C THR A 693 -13.35 5.96 -12.27
N GLY A 694 -13.76 6.87 -11.38
CA GLY A 694 -14.08 6.56 -9.99
C GLY A 694 -15.35 5.71 -9.89
N ARG A 695 -15.18 4.38 -9.99
CA ARG A 695 -16.24 3.34 -10.11
C ARG A 695 -16.83 3.19 -11.53
N ARG A 696 -17.72 2.20 -11.68
CA ARG A 696 -18.18 1.52 -12.91
C ARG A 696 -18.44 2.44 -14.12
N ALA A 697 -18.14 1.92 -15.31
CA ALA A 697 -18.17 2.65 -16.57
C ALA A 697 -19.56 3.19 -16.97
N ASP A 698 -19.62 4.49 -17.26
CA ASP A 698 -20.65 5.08 -18.12
C ASP A 698 -20.32 4.81 -19.59
N CYS A 699 -21.31 4.37 -20.37
CA CYS A 699 -21.11 3.82 -21.73
C CYS A 699 -20.69 4.85 -22.80
N TYR A 700 -20.49 6.13 -22.45
CA TYR A 700 -20.23 7.22 -23.39
C TYR A 700 -18.82 7.26 -23.97
N SER A 701 -17.86 6.52 -23.40
CA SER A 701 -16.47 6.47 -23.92
C SER A 701 -16.31 5.62 -25.19
N LEU A 702 -17.32 4.82 -25.56
CA LEU A 702 -17.27 3.94 -26.75
C LEU A 702 -17.29 4.69 -28.09
N SER A 703 -17.67 5.97 -28.10
CA SER A 703 -17.64 6.84 -29.27
C SER A 703 -16.62 7.97 -29.13
N ASN A 704 -15.32 7.63 -29.07
CA ASN A 704 -14.26 8.62 -29.33
C ASN A 704 -14.31 9.01 -30.83
N PRO A 705 -14.70 10.26 -31.19
CA PRO A 705 -14.82 10.67 -32.58
C PRO A 705 -13.46 10.87 -33.27
N GLN A 706 -12.37 10.84 -32.52
CA GLN A 706 -10.97 11.00 -32.95
C GLN A 706 -10.14 9.75 -32.62
N ARG A 707 -10.78 8.58 -32.56
CA ARG A 707 -10.10 7.30 -32.40
C ARG A 707 -9.04 7.13 -33.51
N ASP A 708 -7.86 6.63 -33.14
CA ASP A 708 -6.72 6.41 -34.05
C ASP A 708 -6.19 7.70 -34.76
N ALA A 709 -6.60 8.90 -34.33
CA ALA A 709 -6.15 10.18 -34.89
C ALA A 709 -5.10 10.92 -34.03
N TYR A 710 -5.30 11.00 -32.71
CA TYR A 710 -4.43 11.70 -31.76
C TYR A 710 -4.27 10.91 -30.45
N VAL A 711 -3.16 11.13 -29.74
CA VAL A 711 -2.91 10.60 -28.38
C VAL A 711 -2.77 11.77 -27.40
N THR A 712 -3.59 11.80 -26.35
CA THR A 712 -3.49 12.79 -25.26
C THR A 712 -2.55 12.33 -24.13
N PRO A 713 -2.11 13.22 -23.23
CA PRO A 713 -1.32 12.86 -22.05
C PRO A 713 -2.01 11.83 -21.15
N VAL A 714 -3.31 11.98 -20.88
CA VAL A 714 -4.09 11.03 -20.07
C VAL A 714 -4.17 9.66 -20.76
N GLN A 715 -4.36 9.63 -22.09
CA GLN A 715 -4.37 8.38 -22.86
C GLN A 715 -3.03 7.65 -22.85
N LEU A 716 -1.91 8.37 -23.04
CA LEU A 716 -0.58 7.77 -22.99
C LEU A 716 -0.24 7.27 -21.57
N ARG A 717 -0.60 8.05 -20.55
CA ARG A 717 -0.42 7.67 -19.14
C ARG A 717 -1.13 6.36 -18.81
N ARG A 718 -2.43 6.24 -19.13
CA ARG A 718 -3.20 5.00 -18.90
C ARG A 718 -2.71 3.83 -19.74
N CYS A 719 -2.22 4.08 -20.96
CA CYS A 719 -1.56 3.05 -21.76
C CYS A 719 -0.32 2.46 -21.05
N ILE A 720 0.48 3.28 -20.37
CA ILE A 720 1.66 2.86 -19.62
C ILE A 720 1.28 2.12 -18.33
N GLU A 721 0.39 2.71 -17.52
CA GLU A 721 -0.07 2.16 -16.23
C GLU A 721 -0.88 0.87 -16.41
N GLU A 722 -2.00 0.92 -17.15
CA GLU A 722 -2.99 -0.17 -17.18
C GLU A 722 -2.64 -1.27 -18.17
N VAL A 723 -2.10 -0.94 -19.36
CA VAL A 723 -1.93 -1.92 -20.44
C VAL A 723 -0.50 -2.44 -20.54
N LEU A 724 0.51 -1.56 -20.53
CA LEU A 724 1.92 -2.00 -20.54
C LEU A 724 2.35 -2.65 -19.21
N GLY A 725 1.57 -2.49 -18.15
CA GLY A 725 1.73 -3.23 -16.89
C GLY A 725 2.98 -2.83 -16.12
N GLY A 726 3.44 -1.58 -16.32
CA GLY A 726 4.46 -0.97 -15.48
C GLY A 726 3.81 -0.11 -14.43
N ASN A 727 4.25 -0.22 -13.18
CA ASN A 727 4.05 0.80 -12.16
C ASN A 727 5.31 1.68 -12.12
N PRO A 728 5.49 2.66 -13.03
CA PRO A 728 6.57 3.64 -12.87
C PRO A 728 6.33 4.42 -11.58
N SER A 729 7.42 4.85 -10.93
CA SER A 729 7.29 5.85 -9.87
C SER A 729 6.71 7.16 -10.44
N PRO A 730 6.04 8.01 -9.63
CA PRO A 730 5.49 9.27 -10.12
C PRO A 730 6.53 10.14 -10.84
N GLN A 731 7.78 10.16 -10.36
CA GLN A 731 8.88 10.90 -10.99
C GLN A 731 9.28 10.32 -12.36
N GLU A 732 9.32 9.00 -12.52
CA GLU A 732 9.59 8.34 -13.80
C GLU A 732 8.44 8.62 -14.80
N LEU A 733 7.20 8.68 -14.32
CA LEU A 733 6.03 8.97 -15.13
C LEU A 733 5.96 10.45 -15.56
N ASP A 734 6.18 11.37 -14.62
CA ASP A 734 6.30 12.80 -14.89
C ASP A 734 7.43 13.08 -15.91
N SER A 735 8.56 12.35 -15.83
CA SER A 735 9.66 12.44 -16.79
C SER A 735 9.31 11.89 -18.18
N LEU A 736 8.58 10.77 -18.26
CA LEU A 736 8.09 10.23 -19.54
C LEU A 736 7.09 11.18 -20.20
N LEU A 737 6.18 11.77 -19.43
CA LEU A 737 5.21 12.74 -19.94
C LEU A 737 5.92 14.01 -20.45
N GLY A 738 6.91 14.54 -19.73
CA GLY A 738 7.74 15.64 -20.22
C GLY A 738 8.55 15.32 -21.49
N PHE A 739 9.02 14.07 -21.64
CA PHE A 739 9.69 13.65 -22.87
C PHE A 739 8.75 13.63 -24.09
N PHE A 740 7.54 13.08 -23.96
CA PHE A 740 6.59 13.03 -25.06
C PHE A 740 5.92 14.39 -25.33
N PHE A 741 5.54 15.12 -24.28
CA PHE A 741 4.75 16.36 -24.32
C PHE A 741 5.54 17.57 -23.74
N PRO A 742 6.62 18.04 -24.40
CA PRO A 742 7.52 19.07 -23.84
C PRO A 742 6.90 20.48 -23.71
N LEU A 743 5.65 20.68 -24.15
CA LEU A 743 4.91 21.94 -24.01
C LEU A 743 3.85 21.90 -22.90
N LEU A 744 3.65 20.74 -22.26
CA LEU A 744 2.68 20.53 -21.19
C LEU A 744 3.32 20.91 -19.84
N PRO A 745 2.69 21.76 -19.00
CA PRO A 745 3.28 22.14 -17.71
C PRO A 745 3.18 20.99 -16.70
N ALA A 746 4.20 20.85 -15.85
CA ALA A 746 4.31 19.72 -14.90
C ALA A 746 3.13 19.59 -13.90
N ASN A 747 2.37 20.66 -13.67
CA ASN A 747 1.15 20.63 -12.85
C ASN A 747 0.03 19.79 -13.50
N GLU A 748 0.01 19.66 -14.83
CA GLU A 748 -1.06 19.00 -15.58
C GLU A 748 -0.78 17.52 -15.85
N TYR A 749 0.44 17.04 -15.63
CA TYR A 749 0.83 15.61 -15.77
C TYR A 749 -0.04 14.67 -14.92
N ARG A 750 -0.64 15.20 -13.84
CA ARG A 750 -1.44 14.46 -12.87
C ARG A 750 -2.95 14.64 -13.05
N CYS A 751 -3.40 15.36 -14.07
CA CYS A 751 -4.81 15.49 -14.40
C CYS A 751 -5.43 14.13 -14.76
N GLU A 752 -6.60 13.83 -14.18
CA GLU A 752 -7.32 12.57 -14.43
C GLU A 752 -8.23 12.60 -15.66
N ARG A 753 -8.37 13.75 -16.33
CA ARG A 753 -9.27 13.97 -17.47
C ARG A 753 -8.68 14.98 -18.44
N ASP A 754 -8.78 14.70 -19.74
CA ASP A 754 -8.45 15.70 -20.77
C ASP A 754 -9.53 16.80 -20.79
N VAL A 755 -9.12 18.06 -20.59
CA VAL A 755 -10.02 19.23 -20.63
C VAL A 755 -10.01 19.89 -22.01
N THR A 756 -8.83 19.96 -22.64
CA THR A 756 -8.63 20.43 -24.02
C THR A 756 -7.78 19.42 -24.80
N LEU A 757 -7.44 19.72 -26.06
CA LEU A 757 -6.61 18.86 -26.92
C LEU A 757 -5.31 19.56 -27.38
N ASP A 758 -4.96 20.67 -26.74
CA ASP A 758 -3.91 21.60 -27.19
C ASP A 758 -2.49 21.00 -27.09
N HIS A 759 -2.36 19.89 -26.34
CA HIS A 759 -1.14 19.11 -26.16
C HIS A 759 -1.27 17.66 -26.66
N ALA A 760 -2.21 17.36 -27.57
CA ALA A 760 -2.34 16.02 -28.15
C ALA A 760 -1.31 15.78 -29.27
N LEU A 761 -0.78 14.56 -29.37
CA LEU A 761 0.22 14.18 -30.39
C LEU A 761 -0.42 13.48 -31.59
N ASP A 762 -0.08 13.93 -32.80
CA ASP A 762 -0.31 13.24 -34.06
C ASP A 762 0.56 11.97 -34.19
N LEU A 763 0.10 11.01 -35.01
CA LEU A 763 0.87 9.79 -35.33
C LEU A 763 2.30 10.10 -35.79
N LYS A 764 2.50 11.15 -36.60
CA LYS A 764 3.82 11.53 -37.14
C LYS A 764 4.76 12.04 -36.06
N GLU A 765 4.26 12.83 -35.11
CA GLU A 765 5.07 13.38 -34.01
C GLU A 765 5.35 12.30 -32.97
N PHE A 766 4.36 11.46 -32.67
CA PHE A 766 4.54 10.28 -31.83
C PHE A 766 5.55 9.30 -32.41
N GLN A 767 5.52 9.04 -33.73
CA GLN A 767 6.54 8.22 -34.41
C GLN A 767 7.93 8.83 -34.33
N LYS A 768 8.06 10.16 -34.41
CA LYS A 768 9.35 10.84 -34.18
C LYS A 768 9.81 10.62 -32.74
N LYS A 769 8.98 10.91 -31.73
CA LYS A 769 9.32 10.70 -30.31
C LYS A 769 9.67 9.24 -29.98
N TYR A 770 8.99 8.29 -30.62
CA TYR A 770 9.32 6.86 -30.52
C TYR A 770 10.70 6.54 -31.11
N HIS A 771 11.03 7.11 -32.27
CA HIS A 771 12.36 6.94 -32.87
C HIS A 771 13.44 7.64 -32.03
N ASP A 772 13.19 8.86 -31.55
CA ASP A 772 14.07 9.59 -30.62
C ASP A 772 14.36 8.72 -29.37
N MET A 773 13.33 8.12 -28.77
CA MET A 773 13.45 7.16 -27.65
C MET A 773 14.33 5.95 -28.01
N CYS A 774 14.06 5.26 -29.13
CA CYS A 774 14.87 4.11 -29.55
C CYS A 774 16.31 4.50 -29.89
N THR A 775 16.57 5.69 -30.44
CA THR A 775 17.95 6.16 -30.67
C THR A 775 18.67 6.54 -29.38
N LEU A 776 17.96 6.97 -28.31
CA LEU A 776 18.54 7.15 -26.97
C LEU A 776 18.88 5.81 -26.28
N ASP A 777 18.32 4.69 -26.75
CA ASP A 777 18.63 3.33 -26.30
C ASP A 777 19.70 2.65 -27.18
N GLN A 778 19.77 3.01 -28.46
CA GLN A 778 20.76 2.53 -29.44
C GLN A 778 22.05 3.37 -29.49
N LEU A 779 22.12 4.51 -28.80
CA LEU A 779 23.39 5.18 -28.51
C LEU A 779 24.19 4.27 -27.56
N PRO A 780 25.36 3.76 -28.00
CA PRO A 780 26.02 2.61 -27.39
C PRO A 780 26.75 2.94 -26.08
#